data_AF-A0AAW2KBD6-F1
#
_entry.id   AF-A0AAW2KBD6-F1
#
_cell.length_a   1.000
_cell.length_b   1.000
_cell.length_c   1.000
_cell.angle_alpha   90.00
_cell.angle_beta   90.00
_cell.angle_gamma   90.00
#
_symmetry.space_group_name_H-M   'P 1'
#
loop_
_entity.id
_entity.type
_entity.pdbx_description
1 polymer ?
#
loop_
_entity_poly.entity_id
_entity_poly.type
_entity_poly.pdbx_seq_one_letter_code
_entity_poly.pdbx_strand_id
1 'polypeptide(L)'
;MASSGNVGRASYKTERPHSSGNGSVSLRNNGGGAQGQQHSARPKAPMSSSRRSVTPISRTRSLPLEDDPDGVRVTCRIIDVGVSVLQLNALAREAELCYSERVRVAVRLRPKNAEELADSDYSDCVELQPELKRLKLRKNNWSSESYRFDEVFTESASQRRIYEVVAKPVVESVLDGCNGTVMAYGQTGTGKTYTLGRLGKEDESERGIMVRAMEDILAGTSTSDCVEVSYLQAMKVVNMVKVKEEFDYESLCRKLETQVDHLTVEIDRQQKLRENEKNEMKKLLEGFENSTAQAEKRFVARSELLEKENAKLTLHVKELLQELESQKEQNKLLLDEITRLVTSVRNSKETLKNELHAVRQTLQAEERRRRKAETELVNVMKVVPESEDGFEEKISYMHENTTKTTSVGLQKILSLLQSEDLDVQIHAVKVVANLAAEDINQERIVQEGGLDALLILVELSQNITILRVASGAIANLAMNEMNQGLITNKGGAKLLADVASKTDDPQTLRMVAGAIANLCGNEKLHVVLKEDGAIKALLGMTRSGNADVIAQVARGLANFAKCESRRIMQGRFKGRSLLMDDGALPWLVANLNTSSTATRRHMELAICHLAQNEDNAKDFITSGCLKELIGISDESAREDIRNLAKKTLRSSPLFRAELLAE
;
A
#
# COMPACT_ATOMS: atom_id res chain seq x y z
N MET A 1 -35.94 49.04 -31.22
CA MET A 1 -34.45 49.01 -31.19
C MET A 1 -34.00 47.78 -30.43
N ALA A 2 -32.74 47.36 -30.58
CA ALA A 2 -32.30 46.00 -30.25
C ALA A 2 -31.87 45.80 -28.79
N SER A 3 -31.85 44.54 -28.35
CA SER A 3 -30.84 44.05 -27.39
C SER A 3 -30.44 42.61 -27.73
N SER A 4 -29.13 42.38 -27.78
CA SER A 4 -28.41 41.14 -28.04
C SER A 4 -26.93 41.41 -27.68
N GLY A 5 -26.08 40.46 -27.29
CA GLY A 5 -26.26 39.02 -27.12
C GLY A 5 -25.29 38.48 -26.05
N ASN A 6 -24.84 37.23 -26.19
CA ASN A 6 -24.22 36.48 -25.09
C ASN A 6 -22.93 35.74 -25.51
N VAL A 7 -21.83 35.95 -24.77
CA VAL A 7 -20.59 35.16 -24.78
C VAL A 7 -19.96 35.26 -23.38
N GLY A 8 -19.44 34.23 -22.71
CA GLY A 8 -19.35 32.81 -23.07
C GLY A 8 -17.96 32.22 -22.78
N ARG A 9 -17.80 31.47 -21.69
CA ARG A 9 -16.59 30.64 -21.45
C ARG A 9 -16.90 29.43 -20.57
N ALA A 10 -16.54 28.25 -21.04
CA ALA A 10 -16.74 26.98 -20.34
C ALA A 10 -15.43 26.47 -19.72
N SER A 11 -15.51 25.49 -18.82
CA SER A 11 -14.39 24.66 -18.38
C SER A 11 -14.87 23.27 -17.98
N TYR A 12 -14.27 22.23 -18.58
CA TYR A 12 -14.54 20.83 -18.31
C TYR A 12 -13.47 20.25 -17.36
N LYS A 13 -13.87 19.40 -16.41
CA LYS A 13 -13.15 18.19 -15.97
C LYS A 13 -14.20 17.19 -15.44
N THR A 14 -14.60 16.15 -16.17
CA THR A 14 -13.92 14.84 -16.32
C THR A 14 -13.87 14.05 -15.01
N GLU A 15 -14.71 13.03 -14.94
CA GLU A 15 -14.87 12.04 -13.87
C GLU A 15 -14.16 10.70 -14.20
N ARG A 16 -14.29 9.73 -13.28
CA ARG A 16 -14.16 8.25 -13.42
C ARG A 16 -12.74 7.67 -13.30
N PRO A 17 -12.61 6.35 -12.97
CA PRO A 17 -13.66 5.34 -12.72
C PRO A 17 -13.54 4.58 -11.39
N HIS A 18 -14.59 3.82 -11.04
CA HIS A 18 -14.59 2.44 -10.51
C HIS A 18 -16.03 2.12 -10.05
N SER A 19 -16.60 0.91 -10.11
CA SER A 19 -16.41 -0.29 -10.94
C SER A 19 -17.59 -1.22 -10.62
N SER A 20 -18.28 -1.79 -11.62
CA SER A 20 -19.65 -2.30 -11.45
C SER A 20 -19.81 -3.83 -11.49
N GLY A 21 -20.91 -4.29 -10.89
CA GLY A 21 -21.49 -5.64 -11.04
C GLY A 21 -20.93 -6.71 -10.08
N ASN A 22 -21.66 -7.78 -9.77
CA ASN A 22 -23.07 -8.14 -10.00
C ASN A 22 -23.50 -9.08 -8.85
N GLY A 23 -24.78 -9.31 -8.52
CA GLY A 23 -26.00 -8.96 -9.23
C GLY A 23 -26.68 -10.20 -9.84
N SER A 24 -27.53 -10.90 -9.05
CA SER A 24 -28.54 -11.83 -9.59
C SER A 24 -29.65 -12.12 -8.56
N VAL A 25 -30.88 -12.29 -9.07
CA VAL A 25 -32.13 -12.50 -8.30
C VAL A 25 -33.01 -13.49 -9.07
N SER A 26 -33.52 -14.54 -8.41
CA SER A 26 -34.61 -15.44 -8.87
C SER A 26 -34.87 -16.54 -7.82
N LEU A 27 -36.06 -17.07 -7.53
CA LEU A 27 -37.45 -16.58 -7.42
C LEU A 27 -38.32 -17.71 -6.83
N ARG A 28 -39.46 -17.36 -6.20
CA ARG A 28 -40.67 -18.20 -5.97
C ARG A 28 -40.62 -19.45 -5.04
N ASN A 29 -41.39 -19.31 -3.95
CA ASN A 29 -42.50 -20.17 -3.50
C ASN A 29 -42.44 -21.69 -3.72
N ASN A 30 -42.58 -22.43 -2.61
CA ASN A 30 -43.90 -22.98 -2.28
C ASN A 30 -44.08 -23.11 -0.75
N GLY A 31 -45.34 -23.17 -0.29
CA GLY A 31 -45.69 -23.14 1.14
C GLY A 31 -46.18 -24.48 1.70
N GLY A 32 -46.34 -24.53 3.02
CA GLY A 32 -46.94 -25.65 3.75
C GLY A 32 -46.75 -25.46 5.26
N GLY A 33 -47.84 -25.37 6.04
CA GLY A 33 -47.77 -25.08 7.47
C GLY A 33 -48.79 -25.86 8.30
N ALA A 34 -48.28 -26.50 9.36
CA ALA A 34 -48.97 -26.99 10.57
C ALA A 34 -47.85 -27.33 11.58
N GLN A 35 -47.72 -26.66 12.72
CA GLN A 35 -48.47 -26.88 13.97
C GLN A 35 -48.40 -28.32 14.50
N GLY A 36 -47.78 -28.48 15.68
CA GLY A 36 -47.68 -29.74 16.44
C GLY A 36 -46.89 -29.55 17.74
N GLN A 37 -47.58 -29.46 18.88
CA GLN A 37 -46.99 -29.25 20.22
C GLN A 37 -46.49 -30.58 20.84
N GLN A 38 -45.24 -30.63 21.32
CA GLN A 38 -44.80 -30.58 22.74
C GLN A 38 -44.87 -31.90 23.55
N HIS A 39 -44.02 -31.94 24.60
CA HIS A 39 -43.91 -32.94 25.68
C HIS A 39 -43.31 -34.33 25.32
N SER A 40 -42.64 -35.05 26.24
CA SER A 40 -41.76 -34.65 27.37
C SER A 40 -40.98 -35.87 27.92
N ALA A 41 -40.00 -35.60 28.81
CA ALA A 41 -39.44 -36.51 29.82
C ALA A 41 -38.42 -37.64 29.43
N ARG A 42 -37.26 -37.55 30.11
CA ARG A 42 -36.25 -38.58 30.43
C ARG A 42 -36.81 -39.65 31.41
N PRO A 43 -36.02 -40.67 31.85
CA PRO A 43 -34.98 -41.47 31.17
C PRO A 43 -35.09 -42.99 31.49
N LYS A 44 -34.20 -43.85 30.95
CA LYS A 44 -33.66 -45.03 31.67
C LYS A 44 -32.43 -45.68 31.00
N ALA A 45 -31.51 -46.11 31.84
CA ALA A 45 -30.46 -47.13 31.64
C ALA A 45 -30.74 -48.25 32.71
N PRO A 46 -29.92 -49.31 32.97
CA PRO A 46 -28.51 -49.55 32.58
C PRO A 46 -28.14 -51.03 32.25
N MET A 47 -26.84 -51.36 32.28
CA MET A 47 -26.21 -52.70 32.24
C MET A 47 -26.15 -53.35 30.82
N SER A 48 -25.15 -54.19 30.48
CA SER A 48 -24.10 -54.85 31.29
C SER A 48 -22.70 -54.93 30.60
N SER A 49 -21.72 -55.47 31.34
CA SER A 49 -20.33 -55.82 30.96
C SER A 49 -20.18 -56.67 29.67
N SER A 50 -19.04 -56.74 28.97
CA SER A 50 -17.70 -57.03 29.51
C SER A 50 -16.49 -56.66 28.61
N ARG A 51 -15.27 -56.90 29.11
CA ARG A 51 -13.96 -56.55 28.50
C ARG A 51 -13.51 -57.53 27.42
N ARG A 52 -12.90 -57.02 26.34
CA ARG A 52 -11.51 -57.36 25.93
C ARG A 52 -10.95 -56.40 24.88
N SER A 53 -9.62 -56.27 24.86
CA SER A 53 -8.83 -55.43 23.96
C SER A 53 -8.32 -56.20 22.74
N VAL A 54 -8.10 -55.52 21.61
CA VAL A 54 -6.91 -55.65 20.73
C VAL A 54 -6.94 -54.55 19.63
N THR A 55 -5.79 -54.31 19.00
CA THR A 55 -5.44 -53.23 18.06
C THR A 55 -6.31 -53.09 16.80
N PRO A 56 -6.39 -51.88 16.19
CA PRO A 56 -7.07 -51.65 14.92
C PRO A 56 -6.29 -52.21 13.72
N ILE A 57 -7.03 -52.60 12.66
CA ILE A 57 -6.48 -52.98 11.36
C ILE A 57 -6.89 -51.94 10.31
N SER A 58 -5.91 -51.45 9.55
CA SER A 58 -6.09 -50.47 8.49
C SER A 58 -6.92 -51.00 7.32
N ARG A 59 -7.86 -50.21 6.80
CA ARG A 59 -8.36 -50.34 5.43
C ARG A 59 -8.83 -49.00 4.87
N THR A 60 -8.02 -48.44 3.99
CA THR A 60 -8.38 -47.32 3.11
C THR A 60 -9.44 -47.78 2.09
N ARG A 61 -10.25 -46.84 1.59
CA ARG A 61 -11.05 -47.04 0.39
C ARG A 61 -11.06 -45.74 -0.42
N SER A 62 -10.63 -45.83 -1.67
CA SER A 62 -10.52 -44.71 -2.60
C SER A 62 -11.86 -44.36 -3.25
N LEU A 63 -11.96 -43.12 -3.73
CA LEU A 63 -12.91 -42.70 -4.76
C LEU A 63 -12.19 -42.62 -6.12
N PRO A 64 -12.89 -42.76 -7.25
CA PRO A 64 -12.28 -42.78 -8.58
C PRO A 64 -11.96 -41.37 -9.10
N LEU A 65 -11.03 -41.32 -10.06
CA LEU A 65 -10.74 -40.17 -10.92
C LEU A 65 -11.45 -40.38 -12.26
N GLU A 66 -11.75 -39.29 -12.97
CA GLU A 66 -11.98 -39.30 -14.43
C GLU A 66 -10.73 -38.69 -15.12
N ASP A 67 -10.44 -39.12 -16.34
CA ASP A 67 -9.19 -38.82 -17.05
C ASP A 67 -9.21 -37.45 -17.76
N ASP A 68 -8.05 -36.78 -17.78
CA ASP A 68 -7.77 -35.62 -18.64
C ASP A 68 -6.46 -35.86 -19.44
N PRO A 69 -6.53 -36.04 -20.78
CA PRO A 69 -5.42 -36.54 -21.57
C PRO A 69 -4.60 -35.44 -22.27
N ASP A 70 -3.62 -34.85 -21.58
CA ASP A 70 -2.24 -34.61 -22.09
C ASP A 70 -1.38 -33.83 -21.07
N GLY A 71 -0.75 -34.55 -20.12
CA GLY A 71 0.08 -33.97 -19.05
C GLY A 71 1.44 -34.67 -18.89
N VAL A 72 2.53 -33.92 -19.11
CA VAL A 72 3.92 -34.42 -19.15
C VAL A 72 4.32 -35.23 -17.89
N ARG A 73 4.77 -36.48 -18.09
CA ARG A 73 5.33 -37.32 -17.02
C ARG A 73 6.69 -36.80 -16.51
N VAL A 74 6.68 -36.12 -15.36
CA VAL A 74 7.90 -35.91 -14.55
C VAL A 74 8.09 -37.12 -13.62
N THR A 75 9.14 -37.93 -13.87
CA THR A 75 9.45 -39.11 -13.03
C THR A 75 10.59 -38.82 -12.06
N CYS A 76 10.26 -38.23 -10.91
CA CYS A 76 11.20 -38.16 -9.79
C CYS A 76 11.50 -39.58 -9.26
N ARG A 77 12.73 -40.05 -9.44
CA ARG A 77 13.24 -41.21 -8.72
C ARG A 77 13.49 -40.78 -7.27
N ILE A 78 12.72 -41.34 -6.33
CA ILE A 78 13.07 -41.26 -4.92
C ILE A 78 14.34 -42.09 -4.73
N ILE A 79 15.44 -41.44 -4.33
CA ILE A 79 16.62 -42.12 -3.82
C ILE A 79 16.33 -42.41 -2.35
N ASP A 80 16.31 -43.70 -1.99
CA ASP A 80 15.97 -44.15 -0.64
C ASP A 80 17.14 -43.92 0.33
N VAL A 81 17.23 -42.69 0.84
CA VAL A 81 18.19 -42.32 1.89
C VAL A 81 17.55 -42.65 3.24
N GLY A 82 17.90 -43.82 3.78
CA GLY A 82 17.30 -44.36 5.01
C GLY A 82 17.51 -43.49 6.26
N VAL A 83 16.61 -42.55 6.49
CA VAL A 83 16.52 -41.73 7.70
C VAL A 83 15.45 -42.32 8.62
N SER A 84 15.75 -42.48 9.91
CA SER A 84 14.80 -43.08 10.85
C SER A 84 13.61 -42.15 11.13
N VAL A 85 12.44 -42.72 11.45
CA VAL A 85 11.23 -41.96 11.85
C VAL A 85 11.51 -41.06 13.07
N LEU A 86 12.45 -41.44 13.93
CA LEU A 86 12.90 -40.63 15.06
C LEU A 86 13.64 -39.35 14.62
N GLN A 87 14.45 -39.41 13.56
CA GLN A 87 15.13 -38.24 13.00
C GLN A 87 14.18 -37.35 12.19
N LEU A 88 13.18 -37.92 11.50
CA LEU A 88 12.09 -37.15 10.91
C LEU A 88 11.30 -36.38 11.97
N ASN A 89 11.01 -37.00 13.13
CA ASN A 89 10.37 -36.32 14.26
C ASN A 89 11.28 -35.27 14.94
N ALA A 90 12.61 -35.45 14.91
CA ALA A 90 13.56 -34.45 15.40
C ALA A 90 13.61 -33.22 14.49
N LEU A 91 13.77 -33.42 13.18
CA LEU A 91 13.76 -32.34 12.18
C LEU A 91 12.40 -31.63 12.10
N ALA A 92 11.29 -32.35 12.30
CA ALA A 92 9.97 -31.74 12.44
C ALA A 92 9.88 -30.84 13.69
N ARG A 93 10.49 -31.24 14.81
CA ARG A 93 10.57 -30.40 16.02
C ARG A 93 11.47 -29.20 15.87
N GLU A 94 12.60 -29.31 15.19
CA GLU A 94 13.45 -28.16 14.87
C GLU A 94 12.74 -27.16 13.93
N ALA A 95 11.90 -27.67 13.01
CA ALA A 95 11.02 -26.84 12.19
C ALA A 95 9.84 -26.23 12.99
N GLU A 96 9.27 -26.94 13.96
CA GLU A 96 8.19 -26.44 14.83
C GLU A 96 8.69 -25.45 15.91
N LEU A 97 9.91 -25.61 16.43
CA LEU A 97 10.51 -24.67 17.39
C LEU A 97 10.78 -23.28 16.78
N CYS A 98 10.88 -23.18 15.46
CA CYS A 98 11.01 -21.92 14.73
C CYS A 98 9.65 -21.21 14.46
N TYR A 99 8.61 -21.50 15.25
CA TYR A 99 7.27 -20.92 15.04
C TYR A 99 7.17 -19.43 15.42
N SER A 100 7.42 -18.59 14.41
CA SER A 100 6.85 -17.23 14.27
C SER A 100 7.26 -16.19 15.32
N GLU A 101 8.11 -15.24 14.87
CA GLU A 101 8.40 -13.95 15.54
C GLU A 101 7.16 -13.05 15.78
N ARG A 102 5.98 -13.42 15.26
CA ARG A 102 4.74 -12.65 15.39
C ARG A 102 4.10 -12.82 16.77
N VAL A 103 3.80 -11.70 17.42
CA VAL A 103 3.00 -11.63 18.66
C VAL A 103 1.65 -12.32 18.46
N ARG A 104 1.36 -13.33 19.29
CA ARG A 104 0.05 -14.00 19.38
C ARG A 104 -0.89 -13.23 20.29
N VAL A 105 -2.16 -13.08 19.89
CA VAL A 105 -3.19 -12.34 20.63
C VAL A 105 -4.39 -13.24 20.91
N ALA A 106 -4.62 -13.53 22.19
CA ALA A 106 -5.80 -14.26 22.67
C ALA A 106 -6.77 -13.34 23.40
N VAL A 107 -8.08 -13.58 23.27
CA VAL A 107 -9.14 -12.84 23.98
C VAL A 107 -9.94 -13.76 24.89
N ARG A 108 -10.30 -13.28 26.09
CA ARG A 108 -11.17 -13.98 27.05
C ARG A 108 -12.30 -13.06 27.46
N LEU A 109 -13.55 -13.52 27.31
CA LEU A 109 -14.71 -12.87 27.91
C LEU A 109 -14.80 -13.26 29.39
N ARG A 110 -15.09 -12.31 30.29
CA ARG A 110 -15.31 -12.63 31.72
C ARG A 110 -16.77 -13.05 31.95
N PRO A 111 -17.06 -13.89 32.96
CA PRO A 111 -18.42 -14.08 33.46
C PRO A 111 -19.13 -12.76 33.76
N LYS A 112 -20.44 -12.71 33.50
CA LYS A 112 -21.34 -11.66 34.01
C LYS A 112 -21.38 -11.64 35.54
N ASN A 113 -21.43 -10.45 36.12
CA ASN A 113 -21.58 -10.24 37.57
C ASN A 113 -23.05 -10.39 37.99
N ALA A 114 -23.32 -10.55 39.30
CA ALA A 114 -24.68 -10.70 39.83
C ALA A 114 -25.62 -9.52 39.46
N GLU A 115 -25.09 -8.29 39.40
CA GLU A 115 -25.84 -7.10 38.97
C GLU A 115 -26.19 -7.15 37.48
N GLU A 116 -25.27 -7.62 36.64
CA GLU A 116 -25.43 -7.77 35.18
C GLU A 116 -26.27 -8.99 34.78
N LEU A 117 -26.60 -9.86 35.74
CA LEU A 117 -27.53 -10.98 35.61
C LEU A 117 -28.95 -10.63 36.07
N ALA A 118 -29.12 -9.50 36.77
CA ALA A 118 -30.41 -9.01 37.26
C ALA A 118 -31.06 -7.98 36.31
N ASP A 119 -30.27 -7.34 35.45
CA ASP A 119 -30.72 -6.37 34.45
C ASP A 119 -31.17 -7.06 33.15
N SER A 120 -32.47 -6.95 32.81
CA SER A 120 -33.05 -7.52 31.59
C SER A 120 -32.65 -6.79 30.31
N ASP A 121 -32.23 -5.52 30.43
CA ASP A 121 -31.93 -4.67 29.28
C ASP A 121 -30.43 -4.74 28.88
N TYR A 122 -29.62 -5.50 29.64
CA TYR A 122 -28.21 -5.78 29.36
C TYR A 122 -28.03 -6.76 28.18
N SER A 123 -28.44 -6.33 26.99
CA SER A 123 -28.45 -7.16 25.78
C SER A 123 -27.02 -7.48 25.30
N ASP A 124 -26.77 -8.72 24.90
CA ASP A 124 -25.42 -9.17 24.55
C ASP A 124 -24.83 -8.41 23.36
N CYS A 125 -23.76 -7.65 23.63
CA CYS A 125 -23.01 -6.89 22.63
C CYS A 125 -21.89 -7.72 21.97
N VAL A 126 -21.60 -8.93 22.46
CA VAL A 126 -20.54 -9.81 21.96
C VAL A 126 -21.10 -11.18 21.60
N GLU A 127 -20.86 -11.61 20.36
CA GLU A 127 -21.10 -12.96 19.86
C GLU A 127 -19.74 -13.65 19.66
N LEU A 128 -19.49 -14.74 20.39
CA LEU A 128 -18.24 -15.50 20.30
C LEU A 128 -18.39 -16.69 19.34
N GLN A 129 -17.35 -16.94 18.54
CA GLN A 129 -17.26 -18.10 17.64
C GLN A 129 -15.86 -18.74 17.80
N PRO A 130 -15.62 -19.48 18.91
CA PRO A 130 -14.30 -20.00 19.27
C PRO A 130 -13.67 -20.90 18.20
N GLU A 131 -14.47 -21.71 17.53
CA GLU A 131 -14.07 -22.68 16.49
C GLU A 131 -13.50 -21.97 15.26
N LEU A 132 -13.95 -20.74 15.02
CA LEU A 132 -13.47 -19.86 13.94
C LEU A 132 -12.43 -18.84 14.43
N LYS A 133 -12.05 -18.91 15.71
CA LYS A 133 -11.18 -17.96 16.42
C LYS A 133 -11.62 -16.51 16.20
N ARG A 134 -12.93 -16.29 16.23
CA ARG A 134 -13.60 -15.04 15.86
C ARG A 134 -14.49 -14.52 16.97
N LEU A 135 -14.47 -13.20 17.18
CA LEU A 135 -15.34 -12.45 18.07
C LEU A 135 -16.09 -11.41 17.22
N LYS A 136 -17.41 -11.32 17.39
CA LYS A 136 -18.26 -10.38 16.66
C LYS A 136 -18.92 -9.42 17.64
N LEU A 137 -18.61 -8.13 17.50
CA LEU A 137 -19.11 -7.04 18.34
C LEU A 137 -20.34 -6.42 17.67
N ARG A 138 -21.51 -6.52 18.30
CA ARG A 138 -22.77 -5.90 17.85
C ARG A 138 -22.80 -4.45 18.34
N LYS A 139 -22.72 -3.49 17.41
CA LYS A 139 -22.79 -2.05 17.70
C LYS A 139 -24.23 -1.55 17.82
N ASN A 140 -25.12 -2.08 16.98
CA ASN A 140 -26.57 -1.93 17.09
C ASN A 140 -27.27 -3.08 16.32
N ASN A 141 -28.59 -3.05 16.18
CA ASN A 141 -29.36 -4.11 15.51
C ASN A 141 -29.09 -4.26 14.00
N TRP A 142 -28.33 -3.33 13.39
CA TRP A 142 -28.04 -3.32 11.96
C TRP A 142 -26.53 -3.31 11.64
N SER A 143 -25.66 -3.31 12.64
CA SER A 143 -24.20 -3.25 12.44
C SER A 143 -23.42 -4.07 13.47
N SER A 144 -22.48 -4.87 12.96
CA SER A 144 -21.56 -5.68 13.76
C SER A 144 -20.20 -5.80 13.10
N GLU A 145 -19.13 -5.70 13.88
CA GLU A 145 -17.75 -5.86 13.43
C GLU A 145 -17.20 -7.22 13.87
N SER A 146 -16.41 -7.90 13.02
CA SER A 146 -15.81 -9.19 13.35
C SER A 146 -14.29 -9.12 13.43
N TYR A 147 -13.76 -9.48 14.60
CA TYR A 147 -12.34 -9.55 14.91
C TYR A 147 -11.87 -11.01 14.93
N ARG A 148 -10.70 -11.28 14.35
CA ARG A 148 -10.06 -12.60 14.41
C ARG A 148 -8.86 -12.54 15.34
N PHE A 149 -8.69 -13.57 16.15
CA PHE A 149 -7.64 -13.70 17.16
C PHE A 149 -6.89 -15.02 16.96
N ASP A 150 -5.79 -15.21 17.68
CA ASP A 150 -5.09 -16.49 17.73
C ASP A 150 -5.82 -17.49 18.62
N GLU A 151 -6.55 -17.03 19.65
CA GLU A 151 -7.48 -17.82 20.45
C GLU A 151 -8.65 -16.96 20.98
N VAL A 152 -9.83 -17.58 21.16
CA VAL A 152 -11.04 -16.93 21.69
C VAL A 152 -11.65 -17.79 22.80
N PHE A 153 -11.66 -17.28 24.02
CA PHE A 153 -12.15 -17.98 25.21
C PHE A 153 -13.50 -17.40 25.69
N THR A 154 -14.44 -18.31 25.93
CA THR A 154 -15.76 -18.03 26.51
C THR A 154 -15.69 -17.71 28.01
N GLU A 155 -16.78 -17.19 28.57
CA GLU A 155 -16.95 -16.96 30.01
C GLU A 155 -16.68 -18.21 30.86
N SER A 156 -17.01 -19.39 30.31
CA SER A 156 -16.82 -20.71 30.92
C SER A 156 -15.38 -21.24 30.88
N ALA A 157 -14.43 -20.53 30.27
CA ALA A 157 -13.03 -21.01 30.16
C ALA A 157 -12.31 -20.96 31.52
N SER A 158 -11.83 -22.12 31.98
CA SER A 158 -11.12 -22.24 33.27
C SER A 158 -9.71 -21.65 33.24
N GLN A 159 -9.21 -21.19 34.39
CA GLN A 159 -7.86 -20.62 34.53
C GLN A 159 -6.76 -21.55 33.98
N ARG A 160 -6.89 -22.85 34.28
CA ARG A 160 -6.02 -23.91 33.76
C ARG A 160 -6.00 -23.96 32.23
N ARG A 161 -7.16 -23.90 31.57
CA ARG A 161 -7.25 -23.93 30.09
C ARG A 161 -6.63 -22.69 29.45
N ILE A 162 -6.75 -21.50 30.08
CA ILE A 162 -6.06 -20.30 29.62
C ILE A 162 -4.53 -20.50 29.71
N TYR A 163 -4.05 -21.01 30.84
CA TYR A 163 -2.61 -21.26 31.04
C TYR A 163 -2.04 -22.26 30.03
N GLU A 164 -2.67 -23.43 29.88
CA GLU A 164 -2.23 -24.52 28.97
C GLU A 164 -2.11 -24.09 27.51
N VAL A 165 -2.87 -23.08 27.06
CA VAL A 165 -2.90 -22.64 25.66
C VAL A 165 -2.07 -21.36 25.42
N VAL A 166 -2.12 -20.40 26.35
CA VAL A 166 -1.49 -19.08 26.16
C VAL A 166 -0.07 -19.02 26.74
N ALA A 167 0.15 -19.60 27.91
CA ALA A 167 1.35 -19.37 28.71
C ALA A 167 2.27 -20.58 28.81
N LYS A 168 1.74 -21.80 28.82
CA LYS A 168 2.56 -23.03 28.88
C LYS A 168 3.59 -23.12 27.74
N PRO A 169 3.25 -22.85 26.46
CA PRO A 169 4.27 -22.84 25.40
C PRO A 169 5.36 -21.79 25.59
N VAL A 170 5.06 -20.68 26.28
CA VAL A 170 6.04 -19.63 26.60
C VAL A 170 6.95 -20.06 27.75
N VAL A 171 6.42 -20.83 28.72
CA VAL A 171 7.21 -21.46 29.79
C VAL A 171 8.13 -22.55 29.23
N GLU A 172 7.63 -23.38 28.31
CA GLU A 172 8.42 -24.40 27.62
C GLU A 172 9.59 -23.74 26.87
N SER A 173 9.34 -22.69 26.08
CA SER A 173 10.43 -21.93 25.44
C SER A 173 11.40 -21.25 26.41
N VAL A 174 10.98 -20.86 27.63
CA VAL A 174 11.88 -20.31 28.65
C VAL A 174 12.78 -21.40 29.25
N LEU A 175 12.28 -22.62 29.41
CA LEU A 175 13.09 -23.77 29.82
C LEU A 175 14.06 -24.22 28.71
N ASP A 176 13.70 -24.03 27.44
CA ASP A 176 14.61 -24.18 26.28
C ASP A 176 15.62 -23.02 26.13
N GLY A 177 15.59 -22.01 27.03
CA GLY A 177 16.57 -20.92 27.10
C GLY A 177 16.22 -19.64 26.32
N CYS A 178 14.98 -19.50 25.82
CA CYS A 178 14.51 -18.31 25.10
C CYS A 178 13.81 -17.30 26.03
N ASN A 179 13.84 -16.01 25.66
CA ASN A 179 13.13 -14.96 26.40
C ASN A 179 11.61 -15.01 26.14
N GLY A 180 10.83 -15.36 27.16
CA GLY A 180 9.36 -15.35 27.13
C GLY A 180 8.74 -14.05 27.64
N THR A 181 7.52 -13.73 27.19
CA THR A 181 6.70 -12.63 27.75
C THR A 181 5.21 -12.90 27.55
N VAL A 182 4.42 -12.70 28.60
CA VAL A 182 2.94 -12.79 28.57
C VAL A 182 2.34 -11.50 29.13
N MET A 183 1.55 -10.78 28.33
CA MET A 183 0.94 -9.49 28.72
C MET A 183 -0.59 -9.55 28.66
N ALA A 184 -1.26 -9.01 29.67
CA ALA A 184 -2.73 -8.88 29.73
C ALA A 184 -3.16 -7.41 29.83
N TYR A 185 -3.99 -6.93 28.90
CA TYR A 185 -4.44 -5.54 28.81
C TYR A 185 -5.98 -5.42 28.73
N GLY A 186 -6.51 -4.19 28.83
CA GLY A 186 -7.96 -3.91 28.91
C GLY A 186 -8.35 -3.02 30.11
N GLN A 187 -9.63 -2.67 30.21
CA GLN A 187 -10.18 -1.74 31.22
C GLN A 187 -10.16 -2.34 32.66
N THR A 188 -10.25 -1.49 33.69
CA THR A 188 -10.47 -1.95 35.07
C THR A 188 -11.78 -2.76 35.14
N GLY A 189 -11.80 -3.86 35.91
CA GLY A 189 -12.94 -4.77 36.00
C GLY A 189 -12.97 -5.92 34.97
N THR A 190 -12.20 -5.88 33.88
CA THR A 190 -12.26 -6.91 32.81
C THR A 190 -11.53 -8.23 33.12
N GLY A 191 -11.36 -8.61 34.39
CA GLY A 191 -10.77 -9.91 34.75
C GLY A 191 -9.26 -10.10 34.50
N LYS A 192 -8.50 -9.03 34.21
CA LYS A 192 -7.02 -9.12 33.99
C LYS A 192 -6.29 -9.72 35.18
N THR A 193 -6.42 -9.12 36.37
CA THR A 193 -5.74 -9.54 37.60
C THR A 193 -6.19 -10.94 38.05
N TYR A 194 -7.46 -11.29 37.78
CA TYR A 194 -8.00 -12.64 37.96
C TYR A 194 -7.24 -13.65 37.09
N THR A 195 -7.14 -13.39 35.78
CA THR A 195 -6.51 -14.30 34.81
C THR A 195 -5.01 -14.43 35.04
N LEU A 196 -4.32 -13.32 35.29
CA LEU A 196 -2.86 -13.29 35.40
C LEU A 196 -2.35 -13.68 36.80
N GLY A 197 -2.92 -13.10 37.86
CA GLY A 197 -2.31 -13.06 39.20
C GLY A 197 -3.14 -13.64 40.36
N ARG A 198 -4.28 -14.30 40.11
CA ARG A 198 -5.07 -14.92 41.20
C ARG A 198 -4.27 -16.03 41.87
N LEU A 199 -4.03 -15.92 43.18
CA LEU A 199 -3.15 -16.82 43.92
C LEU A 199 -3.73 -18.22 44.21
N GLY A 200 -5.05 -18.42 44.06
CA GLY A 200 -5.70 -19.73 44.31
C GLY A 200 -5.41 -20.29 45.71
N LYS A 201 -5.57 -19.47 46.76
CA LYS A 201 -5.32 -19.86 48.17
C LYS A 201 -6.37 -20.79 48.75
N GLU A 202 -7.62 -20.65 48.31
CA GLU A 202 -8.79 -21.42 48.78
C GLU A 202 -9.15 -22.53 47.79
N ASP A 203 -8.85 -22.33 46.51
CA ASP A 203 -9.01 -23.31 45.44
C ASP A 203 -7.81 -23.24 44.47
N GLU A 204 -7.12 -24.36 44.28
CA GLU A 204 -5.99 -24.49 43.37
C GLU A 204 -6.41 -24.44 41.90
N SER A 205 -7.68 -24.73 41.58
CA SER A 205 -8.23 -24.58 40.21
C SER A 205 -8.21 -23.12 39.76
N GLU A 206 -8.36 -22.21 40.73
CA GLU A 206 -8.41 -20.75 40.50
C GLU A 206 -7.05 -20.05 40.42
N ARG A 207 -5.93 -20.79 40.56
CA ARG A 207 -4.58 -20.28 40.29
C ARG A 207 -4.48 -19.71 38.87
N GLY A 208 -4.12 -18.44 38.77
CA GLY A 208 -3.89 -17.72 37.52
C GLY A 208 -2.55 -18.05 36.87
N ILE A 209 -2.31 -17.47 35.69
CA ILE A 209 -1.15 -17.75 34.83
C ILE A 209 0.18 -17.66 35.58
N MET A 210 0.39 -16.61 36.39
CA MET A 210 1.65 -16.35 37.09
C MET A 210 2.03 -17.47 38.06
N VAL A 211 1.06 -18.02 38.80
CA VAL A 211 1.33 -19.09 39.76
C VAL A 211 1.66 -20.38 39.02
N ARG A 212 0.86 -20.72 37.99
CA ARG A 212 1.07 -21.93 37.18
C ARG A 212 2.37 -21.89 36.38
N ALA A 213 2.76 -20.71 35.90
CA ALA A 213 4.05 -20.52 35.26
C ALA A 213 5.20 -20.73 36.26
N MET A 214 5.10 -20.22 37.49
CA MET A 214 6.11 -20.46 38.51
C MET A 214 6.17 -21.93 38.94
N GLU A 215 5.01 -22.61 39.05
CA GLU A 215 4.91 -24.04 39.35
C GLU A 215 5.58 -24.90 38.25
N ASP A 216 5.24 -24.70 36.97
CA ASP A 216 5.84 -25.44 35.85
C ASP A 216 7.34 -25.08 35.64
N ILE A 217 7.76 -23.83 35.85
CA ILE A 217 9.20 -23.45 35.80
C ILE A 217 9.99 -24.16 36.89
N LEU A 218 9.56 -24.06 38.16
CA LEU A 218 10.26 -24.69 39.29
C LEU A 218 10.28 -26.23 39.20
N ALA A 219 9.31 -26.84 38.52
CA ALA A 219 9.30 -28.27 38.22
C ALA A 219 10.20 -28.66 37.02
N GLY A 220 10.49 -27.71 36.12
CA GLY A 220 11.33 -27.91 34.93
C GLY A 220 12.82 -27.60 35.14
N THR A 221 13.16 -26.64 36.01
CA THR A 221 14.54 -26.24 36.29
C THR A 221 15.31 -27.29 37.10
N SER A 222 16.53 -27.60 36.68
CA SER A 222 17.53 -28.33 37.46
C SER A 222 18.29 -27.41 38.42
N THR A 223 19.09 -27.99 39.32
CA THR A 223 19.88 -27.23 40.31
C THR A 223 21.04 -26.41 39.73
N SER A 224 21.28 -26.47 38.41
CA SER A 224 22.29 -25.66 37.70
C SER A 224 21.70 -24.48 36.94
N ASP A 225 20.38 -24.39 36.82
CA ASP A 225 19.73 -23.46 35.88
C ASP A 225 19.39 -22.13 36.55
N CYS A 226 19.47 -21.04 35.80
CA CYS A 226 19.20 -19.70 36.29
C CYS A 226 18.10 -19.05 35.45
N VAL A 227 16.95 -18.74 36.08
CA VAL A 227 15.80 -18.11 35.44
C VAL A 227 15.45 -16.83 36.19
N GLU A 228 15.55 -15.68 35.51
CA GLU A 228 15.10 -14.40 36.06
C GLU A 228 13.61 -14.19 35.73
N VAL A 229 12.80 -13.89 36.74
CA VAL A 229 11.35 -13.66 36.59
C VAL A 229 11.01 -12.27 37.12
N SER A 230 10.46 -11.42 36.25
CA SER A 230 10.00 -10.06 36.60
C SER A 230 8.49 -9.92 36.45
N TYR A 231 7.88 -9.08 37.30
CA TYR A 231 6.46 -8.76 37.26
C TYR A 231 6.25 -7.25 37.37
N LEU A 232 5.48 -6.68 36.44
CA LEU A 232 5.19 -5.25 36.38
C LEU A 232 3.70 -4.99 36.21
N GLN A 233 3.10 -4.25 37.16
CA GLN A 233 1.71 -3.80 37.08
C GLN A 233 1.65 -2.29 36.81
N ALA A 234 1.37 -1.91 35.56
CA ALA A 234 1.11 -0.53 35.18
C ALA A 234 -0.38 -0.18 35.37
N MET A 235 -0.68 0.93 36.05
CA MET A 235 -2.05 1.45 36.22
C MET A 235 -2.13 2.92 35.82
N LYS A 236 -3.07 3.25 34.91
CA LYS A 236 -3.43 4.62 34.58
C LYS A 236 -4.75 4.97 35.26
N VAL A 237 -4.69 5.82 36.27
CA VAL A 237 -5.89 6.32 36.98
C VAL A 237 -6.48 7.50 36.20
N VAL A 238 -7.81 7.50 36.06
CA VAL A 238 -8.60 8.65 35.59
C VAL A 238 -9.73 8.83 36.59
N ASN A 239 -9.63 9.86 37.43
CA ASN A 239 -10.63 10.15 38.44
C ASN A 239 -11.82 10.91 37.82
N MET A 240 -13.03 10.39 38.01
CA MET A 240 -14.25 11.18 37.90
C MET A 240 -14.85 11.31 39.31
N VAL A 241 -14.89 12.54 39.82
CA VAL A 241 -15.40 12.83 41.17
C VAL A 241 -16.93 12.84 41.14
N LYS A 242 -17.57 12.08 42.02
CA LYS A 242 -19.00 12.23 42.33
C LYS A 242 -19.15 13.25 43.46
N VAL A 243 -19.96 14.29 43.24
CA VAL A 243 -20.51 15.12 44.31
C VAL A 243 -21.87 14.53 44.71
N LYS A 244 -22.20 14.60 46.00
CA LYS A 244 -23.44 14.07 46.57
C LYS A 244 -23.90 15.04 47.65
N GLU A 245 -25.06 15.66 47.48
CA GLU A 245 -25.72 16.47 48.50
C GLU A 245 -27.24 16.50 48.24
N GLU A 246 -27.99 17.19 49.09
CA GLU A 246 -29.32 16.75 49.50
C GLU A 246 -30.46 17.08 48.52
N PHE A 247 -31.48 16.20 48.48
CA PHE A 247 -32.56 16.24 47.48
C PHE A 247 -33.82 16.97 47.99
N ASP A 248 -34.00 18.21 47.55
CA ASP A 248 -35.32 18.86 47.48
C ASP A 248 -36.10 18.26 46.29
N TYR A 249 -37.00 17.33 46.58
CA TYR A 249 -37.81 16.65 45.58
C TYR A 249 -38.82 17.57 44.87
N GLU A 250 -39.32 18.63 45.50
CA GLU A 250 -40.32 19.50 44.89
C GLU A 250 -39.67 20.49 43.91
N SER A 251 -38.50 21.04 44.28
CA SER A 251 -37.66 21.79 43.35
C SER A 251 -37.10 20.89 42.24
N LEU A 252 -36.79 19.61 42.52
CA LEU A 252 -36.39 18.65 41.49
C LEU A 252 -37.51 18.41 40.48
N CYS A 253 -38.75 18.14 40.91
CA CYS A 253 -39.88 17.91 40.00
C CYS A 253 -40.09 19.10 39.05
N ARG A 254 -40.14 20.33 39.57
CA ARG A 254 -40.30 21.53 38.72
C ARG A 254 -39.14 21.76 37.75
N LYS A 255 -37.90 21.44 38.16
CA LYS A 255 -36.72 21.44 37.27
C LYS A 255 -36.82 20.35 36.20
N LEU A 256 -37.31 19.17 36.55
CA LEU A 256 -37.48 18.04 35.63
C LEU A 256 -38.59 18.32 34.61
N GLU A 257 -39.72 18.88 35.03
CA GLU A 257 -40.79 19.36 34.15
C GLU A 257 -40.25 20.39 33.14
N THR A 258 -39.53 21.41 33.63
CA THR A 258 -38.88 22.43 32.77
C THR A 258 -37.88 21.80 31.79
N GLN A 259 -37.14 20.76 32.20
CA GLN A 259 -36.23 20.02 31.32
C GLN A 259 -36.98 19.16 30.29
N VAL A 260 -38.10 18.53 30.66
CA VAL A 260 -38.94 17.75 29.73
C VAL A 260 -39.57 18.64 28.67
N ASP A 261 -40.08 19.82 29.04
CA ASP A 261 -40.59 20.81 28.08
C ASP A 261 -39.49 21.28 27.12
N HIS A 262 -38.32 21.65 27.65
CA HIS A 262 -37.16 22.06 26.84
C HIS A 262 -36.70 20.94 25.89
N LEU A 263 -36.60 19.70 26.37
CA LEU A 263 -36.23 18.54 25.56
C LEU A 263 -37.28 18.23 24.50
N THR A 264 -38.57 18.42 24.80
CA THR A 264 -39.66 18.24 23.83
C THR A 264 -39.56 19.25 22.69
N VAL A 265 -39.34 20.54 23.00
CA VAL A 265 -39.12 21.60 22.00
C VAL A 265 -37.86 21.33 21.15
N GLU A 266 -36.77 20.87 21.78
CA GLU A 266 -35.53 20.55 21.07
C GLU A 266 -35.67 19.30 20.17
N ILE A 267 -36.41 18.28 20.61
CA ILE A 267 -36.76 17.11 19.78
C ILE A 267 -37.57 17.55 18.56
N ASP A 268 -38.56 18.42 18.73
CA ASP A 268 -39.36 18.98 17.64
C ASP A 268 -38.52 19.79 16.65
N ARG A 269 -37.56 20.57 17.16
CA ARG A 269 -36.60 21.33 16.35
C ARG A 269 -35.70 20.41 15.54
N GLN A 270 -35.17 19.35 16.15
CA GLN A 270 -34.34 18.34 15.46
C GLN A 270 -35.13 17.44 14.50
N GLN A 271 -36.44 17.22 14.72
CA GLN A 271 -37.31 16.56 13.74
C GLN A 271 -37.48 17.44 12.49
N LYS A 272 -37.80 18.73 12.68
CA LYS A 272 -37.92 19.70 11.56
C LYS A 272 -36.61 19.86 10.77
N LEU A 273 -35.46 19.87 11.45
CA LEU A 273 -34.15 19.91 10.79
C LEU A 273 -33.92 18.66 9.92
N ARG A 274 -34.13 17.45 10.46
CA ARG A 274 -33.98 16.19 9.72
C ARG A 274 -34.94 16.05 8.55
N GLU A 275 -36.16 16.57 8.67
CA GLU A 275 -37.13 16.59 7.56
C GLU A 275 -36.68 17.55 6.44
N ASN A 276 -36.06 18.68 6.77
CA ASN A 276 -35.44 19.58 5.78
C ASN A 276 -34.22 18.91 5.10
N GLU A 277 -33.28 18.37 5.87
CA GLU A 277 -32.09 17.65 5.36
C GLU A 277 -32.48 16.52 4.39
N LYS A 278 -33.49 15.72 4.78
CA LYS A 278 -34.08 14.64 3.95
C LYS A 278 -34.68 15.16 2.64
N ASN A 279 -35.33 16.32 2.66
CA ASN A 279 -35.90 16.94 1.46
C ASN A 279 -34.82 17.54 0.53
N GLU A 280 -33.73 18.09 1.08
CA GLU A 280 -32.57 18.54 0.29
C GLU A 280 -31.80 17.37 -0.30
N MET A 281 -31.54 16.33 0.49
CA MET A 281 -30.89 15.09 0.06
C MET A 281 -31.67 14.39 -1.06
N LYS A 282 -33.01 14.42 -1.01
CA LYS A 282 -33.87 13.92 -2.10
C LYS A 282 -33.73 14.73 -3.39
N LYS A 283 -33.67 16.07 -3.32
CA LYS A 283 -33.42 16.93 -4.49
C LYS A 283 -32.04 16.71 -5.09
N LEU A 284 -31.03 16.50 -4.24
CA LEU A 284 -29.68 16.16 -4.69
C LEU A 284 -29.64 14.80 -5.41
N LEU A 285 -30.32 13.78 -4.86
CA LEU A 285 -30.44 12.46 -5.50
C LEU A 285 -31.08 12.56 -6.89
N GLU A 286 -32.21 13.25 -7.01
CA GLU A 286 -32.89 13.49 -8.29
C GLU A 286 -32.00 14.25 -9.29
N GLY A 287 -31.16 15.18 -8.80
CA GLY A 287 -30.12 15.85 -9.60
C GLY A 287 -29.02 14.90 -10.09
N PHE A 288 -28.55 13.97 -9.23
CA PHE A 288 -27.55 12.96 -9.60
C PHE A 288 -28.09 11.92 -10.59
N GLU A 289 -29.34 11.46 -10.42
CA GLU A 289 -30.02 10.55 -11.35
C GLU A 289 -30.17 11.18 -12.74
N ASN A 290 -30.57 12.45 -12.82
CA ASN A 290 -30.63 13.19 -14.08
C ASN A 290 -29.24 13.43 -14.72
N SER A 291 -28.21 13.67 -13.91
CA SER A 291 -26.83 13.86 -14.38
C SER A 291 -26.23 12.56 -14.93
N THR A 292 -26.38 11.45 -14.21
CA THR A 292 -25.89 10.12 -14.62
C THR A 292 -26.57 9.65 -15.90
N ALA A 293 -27.90 9.78 -16.02
CA ALA A 293 -28.63 9.46 -17.25
C ALA A 293 -28.21 10.31 -18.47
N GLN A 294 -27.70 11.54 -18.27
CA GLN A 294 -27.08 12.33 -19.34
C GLN A 294 -25.64 11.86 -19.65
N ALA A 295 -24.86 11.51 -18.64
CA ALA A 295 -23.48 11.01 -18.80
C ALA A 295 -23.46 9.67 -19.55
N GLU A 296 -24.40 8.77 -19.27
CA GLU A 296 -24.58 7.50 -19.99
C GLU A 296 -24.89 7.71 -21.47
N LYS A 297 -25.87 8.58 -21.80
CA LYS A 297 -26.20 8.91 -23.20
C LYS A 297 -25.01 9.48 -23.96
N ARG A 298 -24.19 10.32 -23.31
CA ARG A 298 -22.93 10.84 -23.89
C ARG A 298 -21.86 9.76 -24.05
N PHE A 299 -21.80 8.80 -23.14
CA PHE A 299 -20.85 7.68 -23.20
C PHE A 299 -21.17 6.73 -24.36
N VAL A 300 -22.44 6.32 -24.51
CA VAL A 300 -22.90 5.46 -25.62
C VAL A 300 -22.61 6.11 -26.98
N ALA A 301 -23.01 7.38 -27.16
CA ALA A 301 -22.75 8.12 -28.40
C ALA A 301 -21.25 8.28 -28.72
N ARG A 302 -20.37 8.28 -27.71
CA ARG A 302 -18.91 8.29 -27.90
C ARG A 302 -18.37 6.90 -28.27
N SER A 303 -18.91 5.82 -27.71
CA SER A 303 -18.53 4.43 -28.08
C SER A 303 -18.80 4.18 -29.56
N GLU A 304 -20.03 4.47 -30.02
CA GLU A 304 -20.42 4.31 -31.42
C GLU A 304 -19.53 5.09 -32.41
N LEU A 305 -18.98 6.23 -31.99
CA LEU A 305 -18.11 7.06 -32.82
C LEU A 305 -16.69 6.47 -32.88
N LEU A 306 -16.15 6.04 -31.74
CA LEU A 306 -14.86 5.34 -31.65
C LEU A 306 -14.87 4.00 -32.39
N GLU A 307 -15.99 3.26 -32.36
CA GLU A 307 -16.16 2.02 -33.12
C GLU A 307 -16.10 2.26 -34.65
N LYS A 308 -16.74 3.33 -35.13
CA LYS A 308 -16.69 3.75 -36.55
C LYS A 308 -15.27 4.21 -36.95
N GLU A 309 -14.56 4.89 -36.07
CA GLU A 309 -13.18 5.33 -36.29
C GLU A 309 -12.19 4.14 -36.30
N ASN A 310 -12.32 3.22 -35.35
CA ASN A 310 -11.54 1.97 -35.29
C ASN A 310 -11.78 1.08 -36.51
N ALA A 311 -13.03 0.97 -36.99
CA ALA A 311 -13.34 0.23 -38.21
C ALA A 311 -12.65 0.84 -39.44
N LYS A 312 -12.63 2.18 -39.54
CA LYS A 312 -11.93 2.90 -40.61
C LYS A 312 -10.40 2.72 -40.54
N LEU A 313 -9.81 2.80 -39.35
CA LEU A 313 -8.38 2.57 -39.13
C LEU A 313 -7.98 1.12 -39.46
N THR A 314 -8.80 0.15 -39.08
CA THR A 314 -8.59 -1.28 -39.40
C THR A 314 -8.58 -1.53 -40.91
N LEU A 315 -9.50 -0.88 -41.64
CA LEU A 315 -9.55 -0.96 -43.10
C LEU A 315 -8.29 -0.34 -43.72
N HIS A 316 -7.85 0.84 -43.25
CA HIS A 316 -6.66 1.50 -43.78
C HIS A 316 -5.34 0.74 -43.49
N VAL A 317 -5.21 0.13 -42.30
CA VAL A 317 -4.08 -0.77 -41.99
C VAL A 317 -4.05 -1.97 -42.95
N LYS A 318 -5.22 -2.49 -43.35
CA LYS A 318 -5.31 -3.59 -44.33
C LYS A 318 -4.88 -3.16 -45.73
N GLU A 319 -5.24 -1.95 -46.17
CA GLU A 319 -4.75 -1.37 -47.43
C GLU A 319 -3.21 -1.25 -47.44
N LEU A 320 -2.63 -0.71 -46.37
CA LEU A 320 -1.18 -0.53 -46.24
C LEU A 320 -0.41 -1.86 -46.21
N LEU A 321 -0.95 -2.90 -45.57
CA LEU A 321 -0.36 -4.24 -45.59
C LEU A 321 -0.37 -4.84 -47.01
N GLN A 322 -1.44 -4.64 -47.76
CA GLN A 322 -1.59 -5.18 -49.11
C GLN A 322 -0.65 -4.47 -50.13
N GLU A 323 -0.43 -3.17 -49.96
CA GLU A 323 0.60 -2.42 -50.70
C GLU A 323 2.02 -2.87 -50.34
N LEU A 324 2.30 -3.14 -49.06
CA LEU A 324 3.60 -3.64 -48.60
C LEU A 324 3.92 -5.03 -49.18
N GLU A 325 2.94 -5.92 -49.31
CA GLU A 325 3.12 -7.21 -49.97
C GLU A 325 3.39 -7.07 -51.48
N SER A 326 2.66 -6.17 -52.18
CA SER A 326 2.93 -5.82 -53.58
C SER A 326 4.38 -5.34 -53.79
N GLN A 327 4.85 -4.41 -52.96
CA GLN A 327 6.23 -3.91 -53.02
C GLN A 327 7.25 -5.00 -52.69
N LYS A 328 6.94 -5.93 -51.78
CA LYS A 328 7.81 -7.07 -51.44
C LYS A 328 7.96 -8.03 -52.62
N GLU A 329 6.91 -8.28 -53.39
CA GLU A 329 7.00 -9.08 -54.63
C GLU A 329 7.79 -8.37 -55.73
N GLN A 330 7.58 -7.06 -55.93
CA GLN A 330 8.37 -6.27 -56.89
C GLN A 330 9.87 -6.28 -56.55
N ASN A 331 10.21 -6.08 -55.27
CA ASN A 331 11.60 -6.14 -54.79
C ASN A 331 12.22 -7.53 -54.98
N LYS A 332 11.44 -8.61 -54.84
CA LYS A 332 11.91 -9.98 -55.13
C LYS A 332 12.21 -10.16 -56.62
N LEU A 333 11.34 -9.71 -57.51
CA LEU A 333 11.57 -9.78 -58.96
C LEU A 333 12.81 -8.98 -59.39
N LEU A 334 13.03 -7.80 -58.80
CA LEU A 334 14.26 -7.02 -58.99
C LEU A 334 15.51 -7.76 -58.50
N LEU A 335 15.44 -8.44 -57.35
CA LEU A 335 16.55 -9.22 -56.81
C LEU A 335 16.90 -10.44 -57.68
N ASP A 336 15.90 -11.13 -58.21
CA ASP A 336 16.08 -12.25 -59.15
C ASP A 336 16.74 -11.76 -60.46
N GLU A 337 16.33 -10.59 -60.98
CA GLU A 337 16.91 -10.00 -62.20
C GLU A 337 18.35 -9.51 -61.98
N ILE A 338 18.63 -8.85 -60.85
CA ILE A 338 20.01 -8.49 -60.44
C ILE A 338 20.89 -9.75 -60.35
N THR A 339 20.37 -10.85 -59.80
CA THR A 339 21.09 -12.13 -59.67
C THR A 339 21.43 -12.73 -61.03
N ARG A 340 20.51 -12.66 -62.01
CA ARG A 340 20.77 -13.07 -63.41
C ARG A 340 21.88 -12.21 -64.04
N LEU A 341 21.78 -10.88 -63.92
CA LEU A 341 22.75 -9.94 -64.48
C LEU A 341 24.15 -10.13 -63.89
N VAL A 342 24.27 -10.27 -62.56
CA VAL A 342 25.53 -10.57 -61.86
C VAL A 342 26.14 -11.89 -62.34
N THR A 343 25.31 -12.91 -62.60
CA THR A 343 25.78 -14.21 -63.11
C THR A 343 26.26 -14.10 -64.57
N SER A 344 25.54 -13.37 -65.43
CA SER A 344 25.96 -13.09 -66.80
C SER A 344 27.29 -12.32 -66.86
N VAL A 345 27.46 -11.28 -66.04
CA VAL A 345 28.70 -10.51 -65.93
C VAL A 345 29.85 -11.37 -65.39
N ARG A 346 29.60 -12.25 -64.41
CA ARG A 346 30.59 -13.22 -63.92
C ARG A 346 31.09 -14.13 -65.05
N ASN A 347 30.17 -14.73 -65.80
CA ASN A 347 30.50 -15.62 -66.91
C ASN A 347 31.32 -14.90 -67.99
N SER A 348 30.88 -13.71 -68.42
CA SER A 348 31.61 -12.90 -69.42
C SER A 348 33.01 -12.50 -68.95
N LYS A 349 33.18 -12.18 -67.66
CA LYS A 349 34.49 -11.91 -67.03
C LYS A 349 35.40 -13.15 -67.04
N GLU A 350 34.84 -14.34 -66.88
CA GLU A 350 35.58 -15.61 -66.94
C GLU A 350 36.02 -15.94 -68.37
N THR A 351 35.16 -15.74 -69.37
CA THR A 351 35.52 -15.86 -70.80
C THR A 351 36.68 -14.92 -71.16
N LEU A 352 36.55 -13.62 -70.84
CA LEU A 352 37.61 -12.62 -71.07
C LEU A 352 38.92 -12.96 -70.34
N LYS A 353 38.85 -13.57 -69.15
CA LYS A 353 40.04 -14.02 -68.40
C LYS A 353 40.74 -15.20 -69.09
N ASN A 354 39.98 -16.10 -69.71
CA ASN A 354 40.51 -17.22 -70.48
C ASN A 354 41.10 -16.76 -71.82
N GLU A 355 40.44 -15.83 -72.52
CA GLU A 355 40.95 -15.17 -73.72
C GLU A 355 42.26 -14.41 -73.42
N LEU A 356 42.30 -13.61 -72.35
CA LEU A 356 43.51 -12.93 -71.90
C LEU A 356 44.63 -13.92 -71.54
N HIS A 357 44.32 -15.09 -71.01
CA HIS A 357 45.30 -16.14 -70.76
C HIS A 357 45.85 -16.73 -72.07
N ALA A 358 44.99 -17.01 -73.06
CA ALA A 358 45.41 -17.47 -74.38
C ALA A 358 46.28 -16.43 -75.12
N VAL A 359 45.90 -15.15 -75.07
CA VAL A 359 46.69 -14.03 -75.61
C VAL A 359 48.04 -13.89 -74.89
N ARG A 360 48.10 -14.13 -73.57
CA ARG A 360 49.38 -14.19 -72.84
C ARG A 360 50.24 -15.38 -73.25
N GLN A 361 49.65 -16.55 -73.55
CA GLN A 361 50.41 -17.70 -74.04
C GLN A 361 50.97 -17.48 -75.45
N THR A 362 50.19 -16.90 -76.37
CA THR A 362 50.69 -16.56 -77.71
C THR A 362 51.71 -15.42 -77.66
N LEU A 363 51.50 -14.41 -76.80
CA LEU A 363 52.51 -13.39 -76.53
C LEU A 363 53.81 -14.00 -75.98
N GLN A 364 53.76 -14.91 -75.01
CA GLN A 364 54.96 -15.60 -74.52
C GLN A 364 55.64 -16.48 -75.59
N ALA A 365 54.88 -17.07 -76.52
CA ALA A 365 55.43 -17.81 -77.64
C ALA A 365 56.14 -16.87 -78.65
N GLU A 366 55.57 -15.70 -78.91
CA GLU A 366 56.16 -14.68 -79.78
C GLU A 366 57.32 -13.95 -79.11
N GLU A 367 57.26 -13.69 -77.81
CA GLU A 367 58.41 -13.26 -76.99
C GLU A 367 59.52 -14.31 -77.00
N ARG A 368 59.23 -15.61 -77.04
CA ARG A 368 60.26 -16.66 -77.20
C ARG A 368 60.85 -16.70 -78.61
N ARG A 369 60.09 -16.37 -79.65
CA ARG A 369 60.62 -16.18 -81.02
C ARG A 369 61.47 -14.91 -81.11
N ARG A 370 60.95 -13.81 -80.61
CA ARG A 370 61.61 -12.51 -80.52
C ARG A 370 62.87 -12.60 -79.67
N ARG A 371 62.86 -13.27 -78.51
CA ARG A 371 64.06 -13.56 -77.71
C ARG A 371 65.06 -14.46 -78.42
N LYS A 372 64.66 -15.34 -79.36
CA LYS A 372 65.61 -16.09 -80.20
C LYS A 372 66.32 -15.16 -81.20
N ALA A 373 65.56 -14.35 -81.94
CA ALA A 373 66.12 -13.32 -82.82
C ALA A 373 66.93 -12.26 -82.05
N GLU A 374 66.51 -11.92 -80.83
CA GLU A 374 67.25 -11.04 -79.93
C GLU A 374 68.47 -11.76 -79.33
N THR A 375 68.51 -13.08 -79.12
CA THR A 375 69.78 -13.77 -78.80
C THR A 375 70.73 -13.87 -79.97
N GLU A 376 70.23 -13.93 -81.21
CA GLU A 376 71.05 -13.76 -82.42
C GLU A 376 71.62 -12.33 -82.49
N LEU A 377 70.87 -11.31 -82.03
CA LEU A 377 71.32 -9.92 -81.88
C LEU A 377 72.23 -9.68 -80.66
N VAL A 378 72.00 -10.37 -79.54
CA VAL A 378 72.68 -10.20 -78.22
C VAL A 378 73.98 -11.01 -78.14
N ASN A 379 74.21 -11.92 -79.09
CA ASN A 379 75.58 -12.34 -79.44
C ASN A 379 76.48 -11.16 -79.86
N VAL A 380 75.93 -9.96 -80.12
CA VAL A 380 76.70 -8.72 -80.38
C VAL A 380 76.89 -7.85 -79.12
N MET A 381 76.05 -7.94 -78.08
CA MET A 381 76.12 -7.06 -76.87
C MET A 381 75.72 -7.77 -75.56
N LYS A 382 76.56 -7.66 -74.51
CA LYS A 382 76.41 -8.31 -73.19
C LYS A 382 75.97 -7.35 -72.05
N VAL A 383 75.73 -7.92 -70.85
CA VAL A 383 75.63 -7.30 -69.49
C VAL A 383 74.23 -6.73 -69.15
N VAL A 384 73.35 -7.23 -68.24
CA VAL A 384 73.39 -7.95 -66.91
C VAL A 384 73.66 -6.99 -65.71
N PRO A 385 72.93 -6.97 -64.55
CA PRO A 385 71.66 -7.60 -64.09
C PRO A 385 70.63 -6.52 -63.55
N GLU A 386 69.77 -6.56 -62.48
CA GLU A 386 69.24 -7.52 -61.44
C GLU A 386 67.93 -6.96 -60.76
N SER A 387 67.25 -7.76 -59.90
CA SER A 387 66.46 -7.46 -58.64
C SER A 387 65.50 -6.23 -58.52
N GLU A 388 64.19 -6.32 -58.19
CA GLU A 388 63.50 -6.71 -56.90
C GLU A 388 63.50 -5.57 -55.82
N ASP A 389 62.54 -5.37 -54.89
CA ASP A 389 61.15 -5.85 -54.63
C ASP A 389 60.46 -4.85 -53.63
N GLY A 390 59.21 -5.05 -53.15
CA GLY A 390 58.80 -4.45 -51.84
C GLY A 390 57.34 -4.05 -51.55
N PHE A 391 56.84 -4.49 -50.40
CA PHE A 391 55.46 -4.50 -49.86
C PHE A 391 54.94 -3.21 -49.14
N GLU A 392 53.71 -3.28 -48.62
CA GLU A 392 52.97 -2.28 -47.81
C GLU A 392 53.50 -2.08 -46.37
N GLU A 393 53.08 -1.00 -45.67
CA GLU A 393 53.13 -0.96 -44.19
C GLU A 393 51.93 -0.30 -43.47
N LYS A 394 51.86 -0.62 -42.16
CA LYS A 394 50.78 -0.42 -41.16
C LYS A 394 50.37 1.02 -40.89
N ILE A 395 49.20 1.17 -40.23
CA ILE A 395 49.10 1.95 -38.97
C ILE A 395 48.39 1.11 -37.90
N SER A 396 48.83 1.27 -36.64
CA SER A 396 48.23 0.71 -35.40
C SER A 396 48.24 1.81 -34.34
N TYR A 397 47.31 1.78 -33.37
CA TYR A 397 47.33 2.72 -32.23
C TYR A 397 46.99 2.07 -30.88
N MET A 398 47.46 2.74 -29.82
CA MET A 398 47.43 2.34 -28.41
C MET A 398 46.00 2.26 -27.85
N HIS A 399 45.62 1.30 -27.00
CA HIS A 399 46.14 0.88 -25.68
C HIS A 399 45.62 1.73 -24.50
N GLU A 400 45.44 1.07 -23.36
CA GLU A 400 44.46 1.39 -22.31
C GLU A 400 44.89 2.55 -21.38
N ASN A 401 43.94 3.01 -20.55
CA ASN A 401 44.16 3.01 -19.11
C ASN A 401 42.84 2.94 -18.33
N THR A 402 42.87 2.28 -17.15
CA THR A 402 41.71 2.05 -16.29
C THR A 402 42.07 2.35 -14.83
N THR A 403 41.18 2.98 -14.08
CA THR A 403 41.34 3.19 -12.62
C THR A 403 40.19 2.55 -11.83
N LYS A 404 40.54 1.99 -10.66
CA LYS A 404 39.62 1.45 -9.65
C LYS A 404 39.37 2.57 -8.59
N THR A 405 38.42 2.50 -7.65
CA THR A 405 38.02 1.35 -6.80
C THR A 405 36.66 1.54 -6.10
N THR A 406 36.06 0.42 -5.64
CA THR A 406 35.09 0.33 -4.50
C THR A 406 33.70 1.03 -4.57
N SER A 407 32.88 0.74 -5.59
CA SER A 407 31.41 1.00 -5.55
C SER A 407 30.51 -0.08 -6.20
N VAL A 408 31.11 -1.16 -6.72
CA VAL A 408 30.56 -2.04 -7.78
C VAL A 408 29.16 -2.64 -7.53
N GLY A 409 28.69 -2.73 -6.28
CA GLY A 409 27.36 -3.27 -5.95
C GLY A 409 26.21 -2.37 -6.37
N LEU A 410 26.20 -1.11 -5.91
CA LEU A 410 25.06 -0.21 -6.07
C LEU A 410 24.91 0.26 -7.51
N GLN A 411 25.98 0.70 -8.17
CA GLN A 411 25.95 1.03 -9.61
C GLN A 411 25.37 -0.09 -10.50
N LYS A 412 25.64 -1.36 -10.19
CA LYS A 412 25.02 -2.50 -10.91
C LYS A 412 23.53 -2.64 -10.64
N ILE A 413 23.09 -2.44 -9.39
CA ILE A 413 21.66 -2.44 -9.06
C ILE A 413 20.95 -1.28 -9.77
N LEU A 414 21.58 -0.10 -9.84
CA LEU A 414 21.05 1.07 -10.55
C LEU A 414 20.97 0.85 -12.06
N SER A 415 21.92 0.13 -12.70
CA SER A 415 21.79 -0.22 -14.12
C SER A 415 20.62 -1.16 -14.40
N LEU A 416 20.23 -2.03 -13.46
CA LEU A 416 19.07 -2.92 -13.60
C LEU A 416 17.72 -2.17 -13.54
N LEU A 417 17.69 -0.92 -13.07
CA LEU A 417 16.51 -0.06 -13.18
C LEU A 417 16.14 0.25 -14.64
N GLN A 418 17.09 0.13 -15.57
CA GLN A 418 16.90 0.33 -17.01
C GLN A 418 16.69 -0.98 -17.78
N SER A 419 16.43 -2.10 -17.10
CA SER A 419 16.19 -3.39 -17.77
C SER A 419 14.88 -3.38 -18.58
N GLU A 420 14.93 -3.96 -19.78
CA GLU A 420 13.74 -4.24 -20.60
C GLU A 420 12.88 -5.38 -20.01
N ASP A 421 13.47 -6.21 -19.14
CA ASP A 421 12.73 -7.22 -18.38
C ASP A 421 12.01 -6.56 -17.20
N LEU A 422 10.68 -6.61 -17.25
CA LEU A 422 9.79 -5.97 -16.29
C LEU A 422 9.95 -6.53 -14.86
N ASP A 423 10.21 -7.83 -14.70
CA ASP A 423 10.40 -8.43 -13.39
C ASP A 423 11.78 -8.11 -12.82
N VAL A 424 12.83 -8.09 -13.63
CA VAL A 424 14.15 -7.59 -13.24
C VAL A 424 14.07 -6.13 -12.81
N GLN A 425 13.40 -5.28 -13.59
CA GLN A 425 13.19 -3.87 -13.26
C GLN A 425 12.39 -3.69 -11.95
N ILE A 426 11.29 -4.43 -11.77
CA ILE A 426 10.51 -4.42 -10.52
C ILE A 426 11.36 -4.85 -9.32
N HIS A 427 12.21 -5.86 -9.45
CA HIS A 427 13.07 -6.31 -8.35
C HIS A 427 14.22 -5.35 -8.07
N ALA A 428 14.82 -4.73 -9.08
CA ALA A 428 15.81 -3.66 -8.90
C ALA A 428 15.22 -2.47 -8.14
N VAL A 429 14.02 -2.02 -8.50
CA VAL A 429 13.31 -0.92 -7.81
C VAL A 429 13.00 -1.28 -6.35
N LYS A 430 12.58 -2.52 -6.06
CA LYS A 430 12.40 -3.01 -4.67
C LYS A 430 13.70 -2.97 -3.87
N VAL A 431 14.83 -3.41 -4.44
CA VAL A 431 16.13 -3.38 -3.76
C VAL A 431 16.56 -1.95 -3.48
N VAL A 432 16.40 -1.01 -4.42
CA VAL A 432 16.72 0.41 -4.19
C VAL A 432 15.80 1.04 -3.13
N ALA A 433 14.50 0.71 -3.12
CA ALA A 433 13.56 1.19 -2.09
C ALA A 433 13.94 0.72 -0.68
N ASN A 434 14.33 -0.56 -0.55
CA ASN A 434 14.81 -1.13 0.70
C ASN A 434 16.14 -0.49 1.14
N LEU A 435 17.11 -0.34 0.23
CA LEU A 435 18.38 0.32 0.55
C LEU A 435 18.18 1.78 0.98
N ALA A 436 17.24 2.50 0.37
CA ALA A 436 16.91 3.88 0.71
C ALA A 436 16.22 4.04 2.08
N ALA A 437 15.66 2.97 2.67
CA ALA A 437 15.06 3.03 4.01
C ALA A 437 16.10 3.29 5.12
N GLU A 438 17.37 2.95 4.87
CA GLU A 438 18.48 3.20 5.80
C GLU A 438 19.09 4.58 5.56
N ASP A 439 19.08 5.46 6.58
CA ASP A 439 19.55 6.85 6.47
C ASP A 439 20.99 6.98 5.92
N ILE A 440 21.87 6.03 6.28
CA ILE A 440 23.27 5.98 5.82
C ILE A 440 23.42 5.78 4.30
N ASN A 441 22.41 5.23 3.63
CA ASN A 441 22.43 4.98 2.19
C ASN A 441 21.77 6.13 1.40
N GLN A 442 20.91 6.93 2.03
CA GLN A 442 20.05 7.90 1.33
C GLN A 442 20.86 8.94 0.54
N GLU A 443 21.96 9.46 1.07
CA GLU A 443 22.82 10.39 0.31
C GLU A 443 23.58 9.65 -0.80
N ARG A 444 24.15 8.47 -0.49
CA ARG A 444 24.93 7.67 -1.44
C ARG A 444 24.12 7.24 -2.66
N ILE A 445 22.86 6.87 -2.50
CA ILE A 445 21.95 6.52 -3.60
C ILE A 445 21.73 7.71 -4.53
N VAL A 446 21.67 8.94 -4.00
CA VAL A 446 21.57 10.15 -4.83
C VAL A 446 22.91 10.48 -5.51
N GLN A 447 24.04 10.34 -4.80
CA GLN A 447 25.39 10.53 -5.36
C GLN A 447 25.70 9.54 -6.51
N GLU A 448 25.27 8.28 -6.42
CA GLU A 448 25.44 7.27 -7.49
C GLU A 448 24.37 7.38 -8.61
N GLY A 449 23.53 8.42 -8.61
CA GLY A 449 22.55 8.71 -9.69
C GLY A 449 21.20 7.99 -9.57
N GLY A 450 20.94 7.30 -8.46
CA GLY A 450 19.71 6.52 -8.26
C GLY A 450 18.44 7.36 -8.21
N LEU A 451 18.52 8.63 -7.78
CA LEU A 451 17.37 9.54 -7.81
C LEU A 451 16.90 9.82 -9.24
N ASP A 452 17.81 10.05 -10.18
CA ASP A 452 17.46 10.31 -11.57
C ASP A 452 16.79 9.09 -12.20
N ALA A 453 17.33 7.90 -11.97
CA ALA A 453 16.72 6.65 -12.43
C ALA A 453 15.32 6.42 -11.83
N LEU A 454 15.12 6.72 -10.55
CA LEU A 454 13.80 6.64 -9.91
C LEU A 454 12.79 7.65 -10.47
N LEU A 455 13.22 8.89 -10.75
CA LEU A 455 12.35 9.92 -11.34
C LEU A 455 11.96 9.58 -12.78
N ILE A 456 12.90 9.09 -13.59
CA ILE A 456 12.63 8.59 -14.95
C ILE A 456 11.60 7.45 -14.94
N LEU A 457 11.69 6.52 -13.97
CA LEU A 457 10.71 5.45 -13.81
C LEU A 457 9.32 5.96 -13.37
N VAL A 458 9.26 7.00 -12.53
CA VAL A 458 8.01 7.66 -12.12
C VAL A 458 7.36 8.45 -13.28
N GLU A 459 8.16 9.01 -14.18
CA GLU A 459 7.68 9.74 -15.35
C GLU A 459 7.18 8.81 -16.46
N LEU A 460 7.97 7.77 -16.80
CA LEU A 460 7.77 6.97 -18.01
C LEU A 460 7.02 5.64 -17.79
N SER A 461 7.02 5.06 -16.59
CA SER A 461 6.42 3.74 -16.38
C SER A 461 4.90 3.79 -16.31
N GLN A 462 4.24 2.86 -16.98
CA GLN A 462 2.81 2.59 -16.84
C GLN A 462 2.50 1.48 -15.82
N ASN A 463 3.54 0.86 -15.23
CA ASN A 463 3.37 -0.25 -14.30
C ASN A 463 3.13 0.27 -12.87
N ILE A 464 1.93 0.03 -12.33
CA ILE A 464 1.52 0.47 -10.98
C ILE A 464 2.49 -0.04 -9.89
N THR A 465 3.07 -1.23 -10.02
CA THR A 465 4.07 -1.72 -9.04
C THR A 465 5.38 -0.94 -9.11
N ILE A 466 5.86 -0.57 -10.30
CA ILE A 466 7.02 0.30 -10.43
C ILE A 466 6.73 1.67 -9.85
N LEU A 467 5.62 2.31 -10.25
CA LEU A 467 5.22 3.63 -9.75
C LEU A 467 5.08 3.66 -8.22
N ARG A 468 4.45 2.63 -7.63
CA ARG A 468 4.33 2.44 -6.17
C ARG A 468 5.69 2.36 -5.48
N VAL A 469 6.55 1.45 -5.93
CA VAL A 469 7.81 1.15 -5.21
C VAL A 469 8.86 2.23 -5.47
N ALA A 470 8.88 2.85 -6.65
CA ALA A 470 9.73 4.02 -6.94
C ALA A 470 9.30 5.26 -6.15
N SER A 471 7.98 5.52 -6.02
CA SER A 471 7.48 6.57 -5.13
C SER A 471 7.82 6.29 -3.66
N GLY A 472 7.83 5.02 -3.24
CA GLY A 472 8.29 4.60 -1.91
C GLY A 472 9.79 4.83 -1.70
N ALA A 473 10.63 4.51 -2.68
CA ALA A 473 12.05 4.82 -2.66
C ALA A 473 12.30 6.34 -2.54
N ILE A 474 11.59 7.15 -3.34
CA ILE A 474 11.67 8.62 -3.26
C ILE A 474 11.15 9.13 -1.92
N ALA A 475 10.12 8.52 -1.32
CA ALA A 475 9.64 8.88 0.02
C ALA A 475 10.73 8.67 1.09
N ASN A 476 11.45 7.55 1.03
CA ASN A 476 12.57 7.25 1.92
C ASN A 476 13.73 8.23 1.68
N LEU A 477 14.15 8.44 0.43
CA LEU A 477 15.19 9.44 0.08
C LEU A 477 14.83 10.86 0.53
N ALA A 478 13.55 11.22 0.55
CA ALA A 478 13.04 12.50 1.03
C ALA A 478 13.04 12.66 2.57
N MET A 479 13.49 11.68 3.35
CA MET A 479 13.68 11.84 4.80
C MET A 479 14.89 12.74 5.11
N ASN A 480 15.94 12.69 4.29
CA ASN A 480 17.13 13.54 4.41
C ASN A 480 16.91 14.96 3.83
N GLU A 481 17.20 16.02 4.61
CA GLU A 481 16.96 17.42 4.19
C GLU A 481 17.73 17.83 2.93
N MET A 482 18.95 17.31 2.73
CA MET A 482 19.77 17.62 1.56
C MET A 482 19.14 17.04 0.29
N ASN A 483 18.60 15.82 0.38
CA ASN A 483 17.93 15.15 -0.72
C ASN A 483 16.63 15.84 -1.12
N GLN A 484 15.85 16.36 -0.16
CA GLN A 484 14.56 17.02 -0.42
C GLN A 484 14.68 18.14 -1.47
N GLY A 485 15.72 18.98 -1.36
CA GLY A 485 15.98 20.05 -2.33
C GLY A 485 16.38 19.53 -3.71
N LEU A 486 17.16 18.44 -3.78
CA LEU A 486 17.51 17.79 -5.04
C LEU A 486 16.30 17.15 -5.72
N ILE A 487 15.39 16.56 -4.95
CA ILE A 487 14.12 15.98 -5.44
C ILE A 487 13.23 17.06 -6.07
N THR A 488 13.03 18.21 -5.40
CA THR A 488 12.23 19.30 -5.97
C THR A 488 12.92 19.98 -7.16
N ASN A 489 14.23 20.19 -7.12
CA ASN A 489 14.96 20.82 -8.22
C ASN A 489 14.96 19.98 -9.51
N LYS A 490 14.72 18.66 -9.39
CA LYS A 490 14.54 17.73 -10.51
C LYS A 490 13.06 17.50 -10.87
N GLY A 491 12.14 18.37 -10.42
CA GLY A 491 10.70 18.28 -10.71
C GLY A 491 9.99 17.11 -10.04
N GLY A 492 10.61 16.46 -9.04
CA GLY A 492 10.09 15.25 -8.43
C GLY A 492 8.76 15.43 -7.70
N ALA A 493 8.47 16.62 -7.16
CA ALA A 493 7.18 16.91 -6.54
C ALA A 493 6.05 16.99 -7.58
N LYS A 494 6.31 17.60 -8.76
CA LYS A 494 5.41 17.56 -9.90
C LYS A 494 5.20 16.15 -10.44
N LEU A 495 6.27 15.36 -10.63
CA LEU A 495 6.15 13.98 -11.12
C LEU A 495 5.33 13.09 -10.17
N LEU A 496 5.51 13.26 -8.85
CA LEU A 496 4.68 12.63 -7.83
C LEU A 496 3.21 13.09 -7.91
N ALA A 497 2.96 14.40 -8.09
CA ALA A 497 1.61 14.94 -8.29
C ALA A 497 0.94 14.40 -9.58
N ASP A 498 1.71 14.25 -10.67
CA ASP A 498 1.25 13.67 -11.93
C ASP A 498 0.90 12.18 -11.74
N VAL A 499 1.66 11.39 -10.99
CA VAL A 499 1.28 10.01 -10.64
C VAL A 499 -0.01 9.96 -9.81
N ALA A 500 -0.17 10.84 -8.81
CA ALA A 500 -1.42 10.94 -8.04
C ALA A 500 -2.65 11.32 -8.88
N SER A 501 -2.46 11.89 -10.08
CA SER A 501 -3.53 12.19 -11.04
C SER A 501 -3.86 11.05 -12.02
N LYS A 502 -3.03 9.99 -12.06
CA LYS A 502 -3.08 8.88 -13.03
C LYS A 502 -3.52 7.54 -12.41
N THR A 503 -3.71 7.45 -11.10
CA THR A 503 -4.05 6.20 -10.41
C THR A 503 -4.95 6.39 -9.21
N ASP A 504 -5.85 5.43 -8.99
CA ASP A 504 -6.69 5.33 -7.79
C ASP A 504 -6.17 4.26 -6.80
N ASP A 505 -5.05 3.57 -7.08
CA ASP A 505 -4.50 2.54 -6.17
C ASP A 505 -4.10 3.16 -4.81
N PRO A 506 -4.77 2.81 -3.70
CA PRO A 506 -4.48 3.42 -2.40
C PRO A 506 -3.05 3.14 -1.91
N GLN A 507 -2.40 2.06 -2.35
CA GLN A 507 -1.02 1.79 -1.95
C GLN A 507 -0.03 2.72 -2.64
N THR A 508 -0.17 2.94 -3.94
CA THR A 508 0.60 3.94 -4.70
C THR A 508 0.35 5.34 -4.15
N LEU A 509 -0.92 5.73 -3.95
CA LEU A 509 -1.28 7.02 -3.38
C LEU A 509 -0.71 7.22 -1.97
N ARG A 510 -0.62 6.16 -1.14
CA ARG A 510 0.03 6.25 0.19
C ARG A 510 1.52 6.52 0.09
N MET A 511 2.22 5.94 -0.90
CA MET A 511 3.66 6.21 -1.13
C MET A 511 3.88 7.64 -1.64
N VAL A 512 3.07 8.07 -2.60
CA VAL A 512 3.12 9.44 -3.16
C VAL A 512 2.81 10.49 -2.09
N ALA A 513 1.73 10.32 -1.33
CA ALA A 513 1.41 11.18 -0.19
C ALA A 513 2.51 11.16 0.88
N GLY A 514 3.14 10.00 1.12
CA GLY A 514 4.28 9.87 2.03
C GLY A 514 5.50 10.68 1.61
N ALA A 515 5.85 10.64 0.32
CA ALA A 515 6.94 11.43 -0.25
C ALA A 515 6.67 12.94 -0.16
N ILE A 516 5.51 13.39 -0.64
CA ILE A 516 5.14 14.81 -0.60
C ILE A 516 5.07 15.30 0.86
N ALA A 517 4.52 14.51 1.79
CA ALA A 517 4.45 14.87 3.21
C ALA A 517 5.83 14.99 3.88
N ASN A 518 6.86 14.30 3.39
CA ASN A 518 8.25 14.49 3.81
C ASN A 518 8.79 15.82 3.26
N LEU A 519 8.61 16.11 1.96
CA LEU A 519 9.01 17.38 1.33
C LEU A 519 8.33 18.61 1.99
N CYS A 520 7.06 18.50 2.39
CA CYS A 520 6.32 19.54 3.12
C CYS A 520 6.98 19.96 4.45
N GLY A 521 7.85 19.11 5.03
CA GLY A 521 8.64 19.42 6.21
C GLY A 521 9.74 20.46 5.98
N ASN A 522 10.06 20.81 4.74
CA ASN A 522 11.14 21.74 4.40
C ASN A 522 10.61 23.15 4.10
N GLU A 523 10.92 24.11 4.99
CA GLU A 523 10.41 25.49 4.90
C GLU A 523 10.89 26.26 3.64
N LYS A 524 11.94 25.76 2.96
CA LYS A 524 12.52 26.36 1.75
C LYS A 524 11.72 25.98 0.49
N LEU A 525 11.09 24.81 0.49
CA LEU A 525 10.49 24.20 -0.70
C LEU A 525 9.01 24.54 -0.91
N HIS A 526 8.38 25.19 0.07
CA HIS A 526 6.94 25.48 0.12
C HIS A 526 6.36 26.19 -1.12
N VAL A 527 7.13 27.07 -1.76
CA VAL A 527 6.70 27.76 -2.99
C VAL A 527 6.70 26.78 -4.16
N VAL A 528 7.80 26.06 -4.39
CA VAL A 528 7.93 25.05 -5.45
C VAL A 528 6.88 23.96 -5.29
N LEU A 529 6.61 23.48 -4.06
CA LEU A 529 5.57 22.48 -3.78
C LEU A 529 4.14 22.94 -4.12
N LYS A 530 3.88 24.26 -4.18
CA LYS A 530 2.61 24.83 -4.64
C LYS A 530 2.58 24.96 -6.16
N GLU A 531 3.68 25.41 -6.77
CA GLU A 531 3.83 25.60 -8.21
C GLU A 531 3.79 24.25 -8.96
N ASP A 532 4.46 23.22 -8.42
CA ASP A 532 4.39 21.82 -8.85
C ASP A 532 3.02 21.16 -8.58
N GLY A 533 2.10 21.85 -7.89
CA GLY A 533 0.75 21.36 -7.58
C GLY A 533 0.68 20.26 -6.52
N ALA A 534 1.76 20.00 -5.78
CA ALA A 534 1.85 18.90 -4.81
C ALA A 534 0.83 19.04 -3.65
N ILE A 535 0.50 20.26 -3.23
CA ILE A 535 -0.58 20.53 -2.25
C ILE A 535 -1.95 20.10 -2.80
N LYS A 536 -2.23 20.39 -4.08
CA LYS A 536 -3.46 19.98 -4.78
C LYS A 536 -3.51 18.46 -4.97
N ALA A 537 -2.38 17.81 -5.21
CA ALA A 537 -2.29 16.36 -5.26
C ALA A 537 -2.59 15.73 -3.88
N LEU A 538 -2.02 16.26 -2.79
CA LEU A 538 -2.37 15.82 -1.42
C LEU A 538 -3.88 15.89 -1.17
N LEU A 539 -4.50 17.04 -1.44
CA LEU A 539 -5.95 17.21 -1.25
C LEU A 539 -6.77 16.34 -2.22
N GLY A 540 -6.31 16.13 -3.46
CA GLY A 540 -6.93 15.26 -4.45
C GLY A 540 -6.97 13.78 -4.02
N MET A 541 -5.86 13.26 -3.48
CA MET A 541 -5.74 11.87 -3.03
C MET A 541 -6.70 11.48 -1.90
N THR A 542 -7.27 12.46 -1.19
CA THR A 542 -8.28 12.23 -0.13
C THR A 542 -9.56 11.58 -0.66
N ARG A 543 -9.85 11.75 -1.96
CA ARG A 543 -10.98 11.13 -2.67
C ARG A 543 -10.95 9.61 -2.68
N SER A 544 -9.77 9.00 -2.47
CA SER A 544 -9.62 7.55 -2.33
C SER A 544 -10.35 6.97 -1.11
N GLY A 545 -10.75 7.80 -0.13
CA GLY A 545 -11.39 7.36 1.12
C GLY A 545 -10.50 6.51 2.03
N ASN A 546 -9.26 6.23 1.63
CA ASN A 546 -8.39 5.28 2.33
C ASN A 546 -7.73 5.93 3.56
N ALA A 547 -7.89 5.30 4.72
CA ALA A 547 -7.43 5.83 6.01
C ALA A 547 -5.91 6.08 6.07
N ASP A 548 -5.08 5.23 5.43
CA ASP A 548 -3.63 5.44 5.39
C ASP A 548 -3.26 6.65 4.51
N VAL A 549 -3.91 6.77 3.35
CA VAL A 549 -3.68 7.90 2.42
C VAL A 549 -4.08 9.22 3.10
N ILE A 550 -5.25 9.25 3.73
CA ILE A 550 -5.75 10.40 4.50
C ILE A 550 -4.81 10.73 5.67
N ALA A 551 -4.24 9.73 6.36
CA ALA A 551 -3.24 9.95 7.41
C ALA A 551 -1.94 10.59 6.86
N GLN A 552 -1.45 10.16 5.69
CA GLN A 552 -0.29 10.78 5.05
C GLN A 552 -0.58 12.21 4.57
N VAL A 553 -1.78 12.47 4.01
CA VAL A 553 -2.22 13.82 3.63
C VAL A 553 -2.28 14.74 4.85
N ALA A 554 -2.93 14.31 5.93
CA ALA A 554 -2.98 15.07 7.17
C ALA A 554 -1.57 15.35 7.73
N ARG A 555 -0.66 14.36 7.69
CA ARG A 555 0.75 14.53 8.09
C ARG A 555 1.46 15.59 7.24
N GLY A 556 1.26 15.60 5.93
CA GLY A 556 1.84 16.58 5.01
C GLY A 556 1.35 18.01 5.27
N LEU A 557 0.04 18.20 5.41
CA LEU A 557 -0.55 19.50 5.74
C LEU A 557 -0.08 20.02 7.11
N ALA A 558 0.01 19.13 8.11
CA ALA A 558 0.54 19.48 9.44
C ALA A 558 2.02 19.88 9.40
N ASN A 559 2.86 19.15 8.65
CA ASN A 559 4.26 19.47 8.45
C ASN A 559 4.43 20.85 7.78
N PHE A 560 3.66 21.11 6.72
CA PHE A 560 3.70 22.39 6.01
C PHE A 560 3.28 23.55 6.94
N ALA A 561 2.09 23.46 7.58
CA ALA A 561 1.61 24.50 8.48
C ALA A 561 2.59 24.78 9.65
N LYS A 562 3.23 23.73 10.20
CA LYS A 562 4.26 23.85 11.26
C LYS A 562 5.56 24.53 10.78
N CYS A 563 5.88 24.47 9.50
CA CYS A 563 7.04 25.15 8.93
C CYS A 563 6.71 26.60 8.55
N GLU A 564 5.54 26.83 7.96
CA GLU A 564 5.05 28.15 7.59
C GLU A 564 4.82 29.05 8.83
N SER A 565 4.18 28.54 9.88
CA SER A 565 4.02 29.25 11.16
C SER A 565 5.36 29.58 11.83
N ARG A 566 6.39 28.73 11.70
CA ARG A 566 7.76 29.05 12.15
C ARG A 566 8.38 30.19 11.33
N ARG A 567 8.21 30.20 10.00
CA ARG A 567 8.67 31.33 9.16
C ARG A 567 7.98 32.64 9.52
N ILE A 568 6.68 32.60 9.82
CA ILE A 568 5.89 33.78 10.25
C ILE A 568 6.40 34.30 11.60
N MET A 569 6.59 33.44 12.60
CA MET A 569 7.14 33.82 13.90
C MET A 569 8.58 34.38 13.82
N GLN A 570 9.33 34.05 12.76
CA GLN A 570 10.66 34.61 12.46
C GLN A 570 10.62 35.85 11.55
N GLY A 571 9.44 36.31 11.12
CA GLY A 571 9.29 37.42 10.16
C GLY A 571 9.74 37.12 8.72
N ARG A 572 10.05 35.85 8.40
CA ARG A 572 10.49 35.35 7.08
C ARG A 572 9.36 35.01 6.11
N PHE A 573 8.12 35.25 6.53
CA PHE A 573 6.91 35.13 5.72
C PHE A 573 5.85 36.07 6.31
N LYS A 574 4.99 36.61 5.44
CA LYS A 574 3.83 37.47 5.77
C LYS A 574 2.75 37.24 4.72
N GLY A 575 1.49 37.45 5.08
CA GLY A 575 0.35 37.17 4.22
C GLY A 575 -0.29 35.81 4.51
N ARG A 576 -1.37 35.55 3.80
CA ARG A 576 -2.18 34.32 3.86
C ARG A 576 -1.34 33.07 3.58
N SER A 577 -1.63 31.98 4.28
CA SER A 577 -0.88 30.72 4.13
C SER A 577 -1.12 30.07 2.76
N LEU A 578 -0.08 29.49 2.17
CA LEU A 578 -0.14 28.82 0.88
C LEU A 578 -1.10 27.63 0.84
N LEU A 579 -1.31 26.93 1.97
CA LEU A 579 -2.31 25.85 2.09
C LEU A 579 -3.76 26.35 1.95
N MET A 580 -4.01 27.61 2.27
CA MET A 580 -5.36 28.20 2.30
C MET A 580 -5.82 28.56 0.89
N ASP A 581 -4.88 28.84 -0.02
CA ASP A 581 -5.15 29.15 -1.43
C ASP A 581 -5.58 27.90 -2.21
N ASP A 582 -5.00 26.75 -1.88
CA ASP A 582 -5.32 25.46 -2.51
C ASP A 582 -6.47 24.72 -1.83
N GLY A 583 -7.12 25.34 -0.83
CA GLY A 583 -8.37 24.85 -0.24
C GLY A 583 -8.21 23.82 0.89
N ALA A 584 -7.09 23.80 1.61
CA ALA A 584 -6.88 22.85 2.70
C ALA A 584 -7.83 23.07 3.90
N LEU A 585 -8.21 24.32 4.21
CA LEU A 585 -9.00 24.64 5.41
C LEU A 585 -10.41 24.02 5.41
N PRO A 586 -11.23 24.14 4.34
CA PRO A 586 -12.52 23.44 4.28
C PRO A 586 -12.39 21.92 4.41
N TRP A 587 -11.32 21.33 3.86
CA TRP A 587 -11.08 19.88 3.98
C TRP A 587 -10.73 19.47 5.42
N LEU A 588 -9.89 20.26 6.10
CA LEU A 588 -9.52 20.02 7.50
C LEU A 588 -10.75 20.06 8.42
N VAL A 589 -11.61 21.07 8.27
CA VAL A 589 -12.88 21.18 9.02
C VAL A 589 -13.78 19.97 8.76
N ALA A 590 -14.05 19.65 7.50
CA ALA A 590 -14.97 18.58 7.12
C ALA A 590 -14.52 17.16 7.55
N ASN A 591 -13.23 16.96 7.85
CA ASN A 591 -12.67 15.62 8.15
C ASN A 591 -12.15 15.45 9.58
N LEU A 592 -12.12 16.50 10.40
CA LEU A 592 -11.57 16.45 11.76
C LEU A 592 -12.30 15.39 12.61
N ASN A 593 -13.62 15.47 12.64
CA ASN A 593 -14.47 14.68 13.53
C ASN A 593 -14.80 13.28 12.99
N THR A 594 -14.65 13.03 11.68
CA THR A 594 -14.79 11.70 11.06
C THR A 594 -13.50 10.87 11.11
N SER A 595 -12.35 11.50 11.34
CA SER A 595 -11.03 10.84 11.27
C SER A 595 -10.65 10.03 12.51
N SER A 596 -9.77 9.04 12.30
CA SER A 596 -9.15 8.24 13.37
C SER A 596 -8.38 9.12 14.37
N THR A 597 -8.21 8.68 15.62
CA THR A 597 -7.48 9.45 16.64
C THR A 597 -6.01 9.73 16.28
N ALA A 598 -5.39 8.92 15.41
CA ALA A 598 -4.03 9.18 14.92
C ALA A 598 -4.04 10.27 13.83
N THR A 599 -4.92 10.12 12.84
CA THR A 599 -5.15 11.07 11.73
C THR A 599 -5.57 12.45 12.27
N ARG A 600 -6.53 12.47 13.21
CA ARG A 600 -7.10 13.69 13.79
C ARG A 600 -6.02 14.57 14.43
N ARG A 601 -5.06 14.01 15.18
CA ARG A 601 -3.95 14.76 15.77
C ARG A 601 -3.14 15.56 14.75
N HIS A 602 -2.97 15.06 13.52
CA HIS A 602 -2.32 15.80 12.45
C HIS A 602 -3.21 16.94 11.93
N MET A 603 -4.51 16.70 11.76
CA MET A 603 -5.47 17.75 11.39
C MET A 603 -5.57 18.85 12.46
N GLU A 604 -5.66 18.47 13.74
CA GLU A 604 -5.64 19.39 14.88
C GLU A 604 -4.38 20.26 14.89
N LEU A 605 -3.20 19.65 14.69
CA LEU A 605 -1.92 20.38 14.57
C LEU A 605 -1.89 21.32 13.36
N ALA A 606 -2.43 20.90 12.20
CA ALA A 606 -2.51 21.74 11.01
C ALA A 606 -3.40 22.97 11.26
N ILE A 607 -4.61 22.76 11.82
CA ILE A 607 -5.55 23.82 12.22
C ILE A 607 -4.89 24.77 13.22
N CYS A 608 -4.27 24.24 14.29
CA CYS A 608 -3.61 25.03 15.32
C CYS A 608 -2.47 25.89 14.77
N HIS A 609 -1.62 25.35 13.89
CA HIS A 609 -0.50 26.08 13.29
C HIS A 609 -0.97 27.09 12.24
N LEU A 610 -1.98 26.77 11.43
CA LEU A 610 -2.59 27.72 10.50
C LEU A 610 -3.23 28.91 11.24
N ALA A 611 -3.85 28.65 12.39
CA ALA A 611 -4.44 29.69 13.24
C ALA A 611 -3.41 30.61 13.91
N GLN A 612 -2.11 30.24 13.95
CA GLN A 612 -1.05 31.13 14.45
C GLN A 612 -0.73 32.30 13.50
N ASN A 613 -1.27 32.30 12.29
CA ASN A 613 -1.14 33.39 11.33
C ASN A 613 -2.38 34.31 11.39
N GLU A 614 -2.21 35.56 11.82
CA GLU A 614 -3.32 36.52 11.88
C GLU A 614 -3.91 36.81 10.48
N ASP A 615 -3.09 36.72 9.41
CA ASP A 615 -3.57 36.87 8.03
C ASP A 615 -4.55 35.75 7.60
N ASN A 616 -4.60 34.62 8.32
CA ASN A 616 -5.58 33.56 8.11
C ASN A 616 -6.86 33.75 8.96
N ALA A 617 -6.87 34.62 9.96
CA ALA A 617 -7.90 34.62 11.02
C ALA A 617 -9.32 34.91 10.48
N LYS A 618 -9.45 35.76 9.46
CA LYS A 618 -10.75 36.02 8.81
C LYS A 618 -11.35 34.80 8.14
N ASP A 619 -10.52 33.97 7.49
CA ASP A 619 -10.99 32.71 6.89
C ASP A 619 -11.39 31.68 7.94
N PHE A 620 -10.73 31.68 9.10
CA PHE A 620 -11.09 30.81 10.22
C PHE A 620 -12.46 31.15 10.79
N ILE A 621 -12.82 32.44 10.85
CA ILE A 621 -14.16 32.89 11.24
C ILE A 621 -15.18 32.51 10.16
N THR A 622 -14.97 32.92 8.89
CA THR A 622 -15.96 32.73 7.82
C THR A 622 -16.17 31.27 7.39
N SER A 623 -15.19 30.38 7.60
CA SER A 623 -15.33 28.93 7.36
C SER A 623 -15.91 28.15 8.55
N GLY A 624 -16.14 28.80 9.69
CA GLY A 624 -16.53 28.15 10.94
C GLY A 624 -15.39 27.40 11.65
N CYS A 625 -14.18 27.36 11.08
CA CYS A 625 -13.02 26.66 11.65
C CYS A 625 -12.61 27.19 13.05
N LEU A 626 -12.97 28.44 13.39
CA LEU A 626 -12.82 28.95 14.76
C LEU A 626 -13.55 28.07 15.79
N LYS A 627 -14.71 27.49 15.46
CA LYS A 627 -15.48 26.63 16.37
C LYS A 627 -14.80 25.28 16.58
N GLU A 628 -14.23 24.70 15.53
CA GLU A 628 -13.34 23.53 15.64
C GLU A 628 -12.08 23.86 16.46
N LEU A 629 -11.47 25.06 16.28
CA LEU A 629 -10.31 25.48 17.07
C LEU A 629 -10.62 25.65 18.58
N ILE A 630 -11.82 26.11 18.92
CA ILE A 630 -12.33 26.14 20.30
C ILE A 630 -12.51 24.70 20.83
N GLY A 631 -13.17 23.83 20.07
CA GLY A 631 -13.34 22.40 20.42
C GLY A 631 -12.01 21.68 20.64
N ILE A 632 -11.02 21.90 19.76
CA ILE A 632 -9.64 21.39 19.92
C ILE A 632 -9.00 21.89 21.22
N SER A 633 -9.29 23.13 21.62
CA SER A 633 -8.75 23.75 22.83
C SER A 633 -9.15 23.01 24.11
N ASP A 634 -10.36 22.45 24.16
CA ASP A 634 -10.93 21.80 25.34
C ASP A 634 -10.97 20.27 25.25
N GLU A 635 -11.33 19.72 24.09
CA GLU A 635 -11.60 18.29 23.90
C GLU A 635 -10.45 17.48 23.29
N SER A 636 -9.44 18.10 22.65
CA SER A 636 -8.35 17.34 22.02
C SER A 636 -7.69 16.40 23.04
N ALA A 637 -7.48 15.14 22.62
CA ALA A 637 -6.88 14.10 23.45
C ALA A 637 -5.38 14.35 23.78
N ARG A 638 -4.76 15.42 23.26
CA ARG A 638 -3.36 15.79 23.50
C ARG A 638 -3.23 17.15 24.18
N GLU A 639 -2.64 17.15 25.37
CA GLU A 639 -2.44 18.35 26.19
C GLU A 639 -1.56 19.41 25.51
N ASP A 640 -0.58 19.00 24.70
CA ASP A 640 0.25 19.93 23.92
C ASP A 640 -0.50 20.60 22.77
N ILE A 641 -1.49 19.90 22.18
CA ILE A 641 -2.38 20.46 21.16
C ILE A 641 -3.41 21.41 21.81
N ARG A 642 -4.05 20.99 22.91
CA ARG A 642 -4.96 21.85 23.69
C ARG A 642 -4.30 23.17 24.10
N ASN A 643 -3.09 23.11 24.64
CA ASN A 643 -2.35 24.31 25.03
C ASN A 643 -1.91 25.17 23.84
N LEU A 644 -1.62 24.57 22.68
CA LEU A 644 -1.35 25.35 21.45
C LEU A 644 -2.60 26.10 21.00
N ALA A 645 -3.76 25.44 20.89
CA ALA A 645 -5.03 26.07 20.56
C ALA A 645 -5.40 27.19 21.56
N LYS A 646 -5.34 26.91 22.86
CA LYS A 646 -5.60 27.89 23.93
C LYS A 646 -4.63 29.07 23.91
N LYS A 647 -3.38 28.88 23.50
CA LYS A 647 -2.43 29.98 23.27
C LYS A 647 -2.84 30.82 22.06
N THR A 648 -3.14 30.17 20.94
CA THR A 648 -3.50 30.84 19.67
C THR A 648 -4.77 31.69 19.79
N LEU A 649 -5.82 31.14 20.40
CA LEU A 649 -7.09 31.86 20.69
C LEU A 649 -6.88 33.10 21.59
N ARG A 650 -5.87 33.07 22.48
CA ARG A 650 -5.53 34.21 23.35
C ARG A 650 -4.60 35.24 22.68
N SER A 651 -3.83 34.84 21.67
CA SER A 651 -2.88 35.72 20.98
C SER A 651 -3.45 36.49 19.79
N SER A 652 -4.46 35.95 19.10
CA SER A 652 -5.13 36.64 17.98
C SER A 652 -6.11 37.71 18.49
N PRO A 653 -5.96 38.99 18.09
CA PRO A 653 -6.97 40.00 18.34
C PRO A 653 -8.31 39.69 17.68
N LEU A 654 -8.32 39.14 16.45
CA LEU A 654 -9.57 38.82 15.75
C LEU A 654 -10.35 37.69 16.42
N PHE A 655 -9.70 36.58 16.79
CA PHE A 655 -10.40 35.50 17.51
C PHE A 655 -10.93 35.96 18.88
N ARG A 656 -10.20 36.87 19.56
CA ARG A 656 -10.66 37.46 20.82
C ARG A 656 -11.82 38.44 20.67
N ALA A 657 -11.97 39.10 19.52
CA ALA A 657 -13.12 39.96 19.25
C ALA A 657 -14.38 39.11 18.99
N GLU A 658 -14.25 38.05 18.19
CA GLU A 658 -15.35 37.11 17.91
C GLU A 658 -15.83 36.39 19.18
N LEU A 659 -14.89 35.91 20.02
CA LEU A 659 -15.14 35.29 21.33
C LEU A 659 -15.72 36.24 22.41
N LEU A 660 -15.96 37.51 22.08
CA LEU A 660 -16.65 38.48 22.92
C LEU A 660 -17.95 39.00 22.27
N ALA A 661 -18.33 38.43 21.13
CA ALA A 661 -19.54 38.75 20.36
C ALA A 661 -20.53 37.56 20.28
N GLU A 662 -20.05 36.33 20.46
CA GLU A 662 -20.87 35.15 20.83
C GLU A 662 -21.11 35.07 22.35
#